data_AF-A0A812JMW0-F1
#
_entry.id   AF-A0A812JMW0-F1
#
_cell.length_a   1.000
_cell.length_b   1.000
_cell.length_c   1.000
_cell.angle_alpha   90.00
_cell.angle_beta   90.00
_cell.angle_gamma   90.00
#
_symmetry.space_group_name_H-M   'P 1'
#
loop_
_entity.id
_entity.type
_entity.pdbx_description
1 polymer ?
#
loop_
_entity_poly.entity_id
_entity_poly.type
_entity_poly.pdbx_seq_one_letter_code
_entity_poly.pdbx_strand_id
1 'polypeptide(L)'
;MESQAIQSWWKDTTKLVKHFLKEDFLIVAGDLNASVGSEISDAIGGLAAEKEDEAGECVRNFARDFQLWLPSTFSDIHTGATHTYQQKKSGKLCRPDYVLLPEAWAKGQILSWTDPEIHAAHVNQDHTATVVDARVCFQLVGVYHLKVAGQALREACRADRDAYTNDLALQFENGSSRAMYAAYHRLLGHKRKKPFQLEPPPGIKKADGSVCSDQGELLERWRSHFGALEAGRATSVLALVEEALATSGAQQEHWPHPEDTDCAPTEAFLQRTLASTKLGKAPGFDALPLPELCKTFAPELAAALHPLALKHVWLGQEAASFKEVFRKDGAALATGRAHWLQCGLWGPSGPVRDSHCISPAQAQLPCVRRHRVSVLRGDHPVDRIMQRHNIGSGLCQITGQPNLTAEDVADIRAHLQADSAMHTAGSNAWLEALADNISGGNWFILKNDVVPVRTYRGTRPGSAFADVVFALLIPRVLALRDALRSSAIEHSCAPVLPWDGEFVLKACTCEEPRSSITVSEVVWADDLAIPRWCHTADSVRAGIATEAGALADAFSSFGMRLSVAHEVRYRISQAKAAFQEAKRKVFKNRAISLRRKAVLLQSTVLSRLLQGAGSWPPLVNRDRHAFDATIWAFYRVPRGGEQDYTALSCCALARLDSPDTDTILRRCRLSYLRQLVQSGPPQLWAAIRSDREYAEMLEADLRWLCQWTHATTELQHPDQHWSLWWQCMKHQPGCYKGLVKRACALDGCRISLVAALDQLHRALCAVSGGRPCLGRLQEEPLTDLCLPCRRAFRSKVAWAGHAARMHGYRSSAYLTGSGNLCLCCGKNFGSVGRLRRHLTVVPACVQGWGSFQRASSTTTTEVHPLAPPFLEQGTWRPIPVAADCQGISPGLLSQLEQLAQCDEQEVWQCIEDYIEPLSVLRATVIHWREQHRGSEWHVEVAENMLLLLDPEVSADFLPDATKAVKTPPFLVPNWGLPGRLDFDLSGAPFQPSLERPPAVCMSLHDPTSVSLRDANALVTWAEAACTVVARCAAKAQEGPVLVDCLGLWKALPPLQSWLEALGFACEESGFRSPG
;
A
#
# COMPACT_ATOMS: atom_id res chain seq x y z
N MET A 1 76.21 29.11 27.90
CA MET A 1 75.34 29.37 26.73
C MET A 1 74.73 28.08 26.18
N GLU A 2 75.51 27.00 26.06
CA GLU A 2 75.05 25.72 25.52
C GLU A 2 73.95 25.03 26.38
N SER A 3 74.14 24.98 27.70
CA SER A 3 73.15 24.46 28.67
C SER A 3 71.76 25.10 28.57
N GLN A 4 71.68 26.44 28.47
CA GLN A 4 70.41 27.16 28.32
C GLN A 4 69.71 26.86 26.99
N ALA A 5 70.47 26.62 25.92
CA ALA A 5 69.91 26.28 24.61
C ALA A 5 69.27 24.88 24.61
N ILE A 6 69.90 23.89 25.26
CA ILE A 6 69.39 22.53 25.40
C ILE A 6 68.07 22.52 26.18
N GLN A 7 68.02 23.21 27.32
CA GLN A 7 66.79 23.30 28.12
C GLN A 7 65.65 24.01 27.38
N SER A 8 65.96 25.07 26.61
CA SER A 8 64.96 25.78 25.81
C SER A 8 64.39 24.88 24.71
N TRP A 9 65.25 24.11 24.02
CA TRP A 9 64.85 23.21 22.95
C TRP A 9 63.89 22.14 23.46
N TRP A 10 64.24 21.43 24.54
CA TRP A 10 63.39 20.39 25.12
C TRP A 10 62.06 20.92 25.66
N LYS A 11 62.06 22.14 26.21
CA LYS A 11 60.83 22.82 26.66
C LYS A 11 59.88 23.12 25.50
N ASP A 12 60.39 23.57 24.37
CA ASP A 12 59.57 23.87 23.20
C ASP A 12 59.11 22.60 22.47
N THR A 13 59.97 21.57 22.39
CA THR A 13 59.58 20.23 21.91
C THR A 13 58.45 19.64 22.75
N THR A 14 58.52 19.73 24.08
CA THR A 14 57.47 19.26 24.99
C THR A 14 56.14 19.97 24.73
N LYS A 15 56.15 21.30 24.48
CA LYS A 15 54.93 22.05 24.16
C LYS A 15 54.33 21.62 22.83
N LEU A 16 55.16 21.44 21.79
CA LEU A 16 54.70 21.00 20.47
C LEU A 16 54.03 19.63 20.55
N VAL A 17 54.67 18.68 21.24
CA VAL A 17 54.09 17.35 21.43
C VAL A 17 52.78 17.43 22.21
N LYS A 18 52.71 18.18 23.32
CA LYS A 18 51.45 18.40 24.07
C LYS A 18 50.34 19.00 23.19
N HIS A 19 50.68 19.87 22.24
CA HIS A 19 49.71 20.48 21.33
C HIS A 19 49.16 19.50 20.28
N PHE A 20 50.02 18.64 19.73
CA PHE A 20 49.64 17.75 18.61
C PHE A 20 49.16 16.35 19.03
N LEU A 21 49.43 15.90 20.27
CA LEU A 21 49.22 14.51 20.70
C LEU A 21 47.76 14.02 20.73
N LYS A 22 46.75 14.90 20.78
CA LYS A 22 45.29 14.58 20.61
C LYS A 22 44.79 13.22 21.16
N GLU A 23 45.26 12.82 22.34
CA GLU A 23 44.93 11.54 23.02
C GLU A 23 45.39 10.24 22.31
N ASP A 24 46.36 10.31 21.40
CA ASP A 24 46.97 9.14 20.75
C ASP A 24 48.25 8.66 21.49
N PHE A 25 48.76 7.48 21.11
CA PHE A 25 50.05 6.98 21.61
C PHE A 25 51.23 7.71 20.94
N LEU A 26 52.26 8.02 21.73
CA LEU A 26 53.46 8.71 21.27
C LEU A 26 54.63 7.73 21.12
N ILE A 27 55.31 7.77 19.97
CA ILE A 27 56.60 7.11 19.76
C ILE A 27 57.60 8.19 19.36
N VAL A 28 58.76 8.21 20.01
CA VAL A 28 59.84 9.17 19.73
C VAL A 28 61.10 8.39 19.39
N ALA A 29 61.70 8.67 18.24
CA ALA A 29 62.92 7.99 17.81
C ALA A 29 63.92 8.98 17.20
N GLY A 30 65.20 8.82 17.53
CA GLY A 30 66.28 9.59 16.92
C GLY A 30 67.50 9.76 17.83
N ASP A 31 68.47 10.54 17.34
CA ASP A 31 69.61 11.01 18.10
C ASP A 31 69.15 12.08 19.10
N LEU A 32 69.10 11.72 20.37
CA LEU A 32 68.68 12.61 21.44
C LEU A 32 69.84 13.42 22.05
N ASN A 33 71.08 13.16 21.60
CA ASN A 33 72.30 13.77 22.14
C ASN A 33 72.33 13.77 23.68
N ALA A 34 71.91 12.65 24.28
CA ALA A 34 71.70 12.52 25.72
C ALA A 34 72.38 11.26 26.26
N SER A 35 73.14 11.41 27.34
CA SER A 35 73.68 10.29 28.10
C SER A 35 72.70 9.89 29.20
N VAL A 36 72.26 8.64 29.23
CA VAL A 36 71.30 8.13 30.23
C VAL A 36 71.73 6.78 30.82
N GLY A 37 71.17 6.45 32.01
CA GLY A 37 71.31 5.14 32.65
C GLY A 37 72.04 5.14 34.00
N SER A 38 72.75 6.22 34.37
CA SER A 38 73.29 6.35 35.75
C SER A 38 72.22 6.59 36.80
N GLU A 39 71.12 7.25 36.42
CA GLU A 39 69.91 7.43 37.23
C GLU A 39 68.82 6.50 36.68
N ILE A 40 68.61 5.36 37.35
CA ILE A 40 67.63 4.34 36.92
C ILE A 40 66.21 4.78 37.32
N SER A 41 65.26 4.59 36.41
CA SER A 41 63.84 4.86 36.64
C SER A 41 62.96 3.83 35.91
N ASP A 42 61.64 3.87 36.14
CA ASP A 42 60.70 2.99 35.43
C ASP A 42 60.78 3.17 33.89
N ALA A 43 61.21 4.34 33.42
CA ALA A 43 61.38 4.67 32.01
C ALA A 43 62.77 4.34 31.43
N ILE A 44 63.82 4.28 32.27
CA ILE A 44 65.23 4.16 31.86
C ILE A 44 65.93 3.11 32.73
N GLY A 45 66.38 2.01 32.11
CA GLY A 45 67.11 0.94 32.78
C GLY A 45 68.62 1.19 32.90
N GLY A 46 69.30 0.30 33.63
CA GLY A 46 70.74 0.40 33.93
C GLY A 46 71.67 -0.25 32.90
N LEU A 47 71.18 -0.73 31.75
CA LEU A 47 72.03 -1.38 30.75
C LEU A 47 72.95 -0.36 30.05
N ALA A 48 74.27 -0.60 30.11
CA ALA A 48 75.30 0.28 29.56
C ALA A 48 75.12 1.74 30.03
N ALA A 49 74.98 1.92 31.35
CA ALA A 49 74.73 3.20 31.99
C ALA A 49 75.84 4.23 31.69
N GLU A 50 75.47 5.35 31.10
CA GLU A 50 76.31 6.54 30.99
C GLU A 50 75.94 7.54 32.10
N LYS A 51 76.90 8.36 32.53
CA LYS A 51 76.64 9.41 33.52
C LYS A 51 75.66 10.42 32.92
N GLU A 52 74.51 10.58 33.55
CA GLU A 52 73.43 11.49 33.11
C GLU A 52 73.99 12.91 32.93
N ASP A 53 73.82 13.45 31.73
CA ASP A 53 74.09 14.85 31.40
C ASP A 53 72.80 15.67 31.40
N GLU A 54 72.90 16.98 31.19
CA GLU A 54 71.73 17.87 31.23
C GLU A 54 70.67 17.53 30.18
N ALA A 55 71.09 16.99 29.02
CA ALA A 55 70.20 16.48 28.00
C ALA A 55 69.51 15.18 28.45
N GLY A 56 70.24 14.28 29.13
CA GLY A 56 69.72 13.07 29.77
C GLY A 56 68.63 13.37 30.80
N GLU A 57 68.84 14.38 31.66
CA GLU A 57 67.81 14.84 32.60
C GLU A 57 66.54 15.33 31.88
N CYS A 58 66.70 16.05 30.77
CA CYS A 58 65.57 16.51 29.95
C CYS A 58 64.82 15.34 29.31
N VAL A 59 65.52 14.33 28.78
CA VAL A 59 64.92 13.10 28.22
C VAL A 59 64.17 12.32 29.30
N ARG A 60 64.74 12.17 30.50
CA ARG A 60 64.08 11.50 31.63
C ARG A 60 62.80 12.21 32.06
N ASN A 61 62.83 13.54 32.15
CA ASN A 61 61.64 14.33 32.45
C ASN A 61 60.59 14.25 31.34
N PHE A 62 61.01 14.28 30.07
CA PHE A 62 60.13 14.13 28.90
C PHE A 62 59.46 12.75 28.86
N ALA A 63 60.23 11.68 29.09
CA ALA A 63 59.72 10.33 29.13
C ALA A 63 58.67 10.16 30.24
N ARG A 64 58.92 10.69 31.44
CA ARG A 64 57.96 10.71 32.54
C ARG A 64 56.68 11.50 32.21
N ASP A 65 56.82 12.69 31.63
CA ASP A 65 55.69 13.57 31.29
C ASP A 65 54.71 12.92 30.30
N PHE A 66 55.22 12.07 29.39
CA PHE A 66 54.43 11.40 28.36
C PHE A 66 54.26 9.89 28.58
N GLN A 67 54.65 9.36 29.75
CA GLN A 67 54.59 7.93 30.08
C GLN A 67 55.25 7.06 29.02
N LEU A 68 56.49 7.40 28.68
CA LEU A 68 57.33 6.67 27.73
C LEU A 68 58.49 5.97 28.45
N TRP A 69 59.01 4.91 27.85
CA TRP A 69 60.19 4.19 28.33
C TRP A 69 61.12 3.82 27.16
N LEU A 70 62.39 3.56 27.47
CA LEU A 70 63.48 3.36 26.50
C LEU A 70 63.93 1.88 26.50
N PRO A 71 63.44 1.03 25.57
CA PRO A 71 63.71 -0.41 25.60
C PRO A 71 65.18 -0.79 25.51
N SER A 72 66.00 0.01 24.80
CA SER A 72 67.44 -0.23 24.63
C SER A 72 68.27 -0.08 25.92
N THR A 73 67.65 0.36 27.02
CA THR A 73 68.29 0.56 28.33
C THR A 73 68.03 -0.58 29.32
N PHE A 74 67.25 -1.61 28.94
CA PHE A 74 66.91 -2.74 29.81
C PHE A 74 67.57 -4.03 29.32
N SER A 75 68.28 -4.73 30.22
CA SER A 75 69.01 -5.97 29.91
C SER A 75 68.13 -7.10 29.41
N ASP A 76 66.88 -7.13 29.84
CA ASP A 76 65.95 -8.22 29.55
C ASP A 76 65.25 -8.05 28.20
N ILE A 77 65.39 -6.87 27.58
CA ILE A 77 64.70 -6.48 26.34
C ILE A 77 65.69 -6.23 25.20
N HIS A 78 66.88 -5.70 25.51
CA HIS A 78 67.87 -5.35 24.51
C HIS A 78 68.91 -6.46 24.31
N THR A 79 69.17 -6.82 23.05
CA THR A 79 70.14 -7.85 22.66
C THR A 79 71.14 -7.29 21.65
N GLY A 80 72.44 -7.54 21.86
CA GLY A 80 73.51 -7.11 20.96
C GLY A 80 74.40 -6.01 21.54
N ALA A 81 75.08 -5.28 20.67
CA ALA A 81 75.91 -4.13 21.06
C ALA A 81 75.03 -2.98 21.52
N THR A 82 75.43 -2.26 22.57
CA THR A 82 74.61 -1.18 23.15
C THR A 82 75.03 0.22 22.70
N HIS A 83 76.18 0.36 22.03
CA HIS A 83 76.66 1.65 21.55
C HIS A 83 76.09 1.93 20.17
N THR A 84 75.63 3.16 19.97
CA THR A 84 75.03 3.61 18.71
C THR A 84 75.88 4.67 18.04
N TYR A 85 76.93 5.17 18.70
CA TYR A 85 77.85 6.17 18.17
C TYR A 85 79.31 5.89 18.54
N GLN A 86 80.23 6.10 17.60
CA GLN A 86 81.68 6.07 17.84
C GLN A 86 82.32 7.44 17.57
N GLN A 87 82.94 8.02 18.59
CA GLN A 87 83.58 9.33 18.48
C GLN A 87 84.88 9.26 17.65
N LYS A 88 84.91 9.93 16.49
CA LYS A 88 86.01 9.88 15.50
C LYS A 88 87.42 10.17 16.03
N LYS A 89 87.56 11.02 17.06
CA LYS A 89 88.88 11.46 17.59
C LYS A 89 89.39 10.63 18.76
N SER A 90 88.50 10.10 19.61
CA SER A 90 88.85 9.41 20.86
C SER A 90 88.62 7.90 20.79
N GLY A 91 87.88 7.42 19.80
CA GLY A 91 87.41 6.04 19.71
C GLY A 91 86.36 5.67 20.77
N LYS A 92 85.94 6.62 21.62
CA LYS A 92 84.95 6.38 22.68
C LYS A 92 83.60 6.02 22.06
N LEU A 93 83.02 4.93 22.56
CA LEU A 93 81.70 4.45 22.19
C LEU A 93 80.66 5.07 23.13
N CYS A 94 79.59 5.64 22.56
CA CYS A 94 78.48 6.24 23.30
C CYS A 94 77.13 5.76 22.73
N ARG A 95 76.03 6.00 23.45
CA ARG A 95 74.67 5.71 23.00
C ARG A 95 73.80 6.98 23.03
N PRO A 96 73.79 7.80 21.97
CA PRO A 96 72.88 8.94 21.89
C PRO A 96 71.55 8.63 21.17
N ASP A 97 71.44 7.48 20.48
CA ASP A 97 70.26 7.14 19.66
C ASP A 97 69.26 6.24 20.41
N TYR A 98 68.03 6.73 20.58
CA TYR A 98 66.99 6.05 21.36
C TYR A 98 65.66 5.96 20.61
N VAL A 99 64.90 4.92 20.93
CA VAL A 99 63.48 4.75 20.56
C VAL A 99 62.68 4.66 21.86
N LEU A 100 61.78 5.59 22.08
CA LEU A 100 60.89 5.67 23.23
C LEU A 100 59.52 5.13 22.86
N LEU A 101 59.03 4.17 23.64
CA LEU A 101 57.70 3.57 23.48
C LEU A 101 56.77 3.94 24.64
N PRO A 102 55.44 3.93 24.46
CA PRO A 102 54.50 4.09 25.56
C PRO A 102 54.67 3.00 26.63
N GLU A 103 54.61 3.36 27.91
CA GLU A 103 54.64 2.42 29.04
C GLU A 103 53.51 1.37 28.95
N ALA A 104 52.36 1.75 28.40
CA ALA A 104 51.25 0.83 28.14
C ALA A 104 51.65 -0.36 27.26
N TRP A 105 52.68 -0.22 26.42
CA TRP A 105 53.17 -1.26 25.53
C TRP A 105 54.19 -2.19 26.20
N ALA A 106 54.69 -1.86 27.39
CA ALA A 106 55.66 -2.69 28.13
C ALA A 106 55.13 -4.09 28.49
N LYS A 107 53.79 -4.27 28.53
CA LYS A 107 53.16 -5.58 28.75
C LYS A 107 53.12 -6.47 27.49
N GLY A 108 53.47 -5.94 26.33
CA GLY A 108 53.57 -6.67 25.06
C GLY A 108 54.87 -7.47 24.95
N GLN A 109 55.05 -8.16 23.83
CA GLN A 109 56.35 -8.76 23.50
C GLN A 109 57.20 -7.70 22.78
N ILE A 110 58.24 -7.21 23.47
CA ILE A 110 59.13 -6.14 22.99
C ILE A 110 60.56 -6.68 22.90
N LEU A 111 61.27 -6.37 21.82
CA LEU A 111 62.69 -6.69 21.62
C LEU A 111 63.42 -5.48 21.03
N SER A 112 64.64 -5.19 21.49
CA SER A 112 65.48 -4.11 20.95
C SER A 112 66.88 -4.62 20.58
N TRP A 113 67.47 -4.08 19.51
CA TRP A 113 68.87 -4.35 19.11
C TRP A 113 69.44 -3.16 18.33
N THR A 114 70.75 -3.15 18.11
CA THR A 114 71.41 -2.21 17.18
C THR A 114 71.67 -2.87 15.83
N ASP A 115 71.35 -2.20 14.73
CA ASP A 115 71.53 -2.72 13.38
C ASP A 115 72.52 -1.86 12.57
N PRO A 116 73.72 -2.39 12.22
CA PRO A 116 74.72 -1.66 11.44
C PRO A 116 74.40 -1.60 9.94
N GLU A 117 73.45 -2.39 9.43
CA GLU A 117 73.05 -2.34 8.01
C GLU A 117 72.16 -1.14 7.71
N ILE A 118 71.51 -0.57 8.74
CA ILE A 118 70.63 0.60 8.62
C ILE A 118 71.45 1.87 8.87
N HIS A 119 71.85 2.55 7.80
CA HIS A 119 72.61 3.79 7.87
C HIS A 119 72.16 4.83 6.83
N ALA A 120 72.41 6.11 7.08
CA ALA A 120 72.00 7.23 6.21
C ALA A 120 72.90 7.43 4.96
N ALA A 121 73.50 6.35 4.42
CA ALA A 121 74.38 6.36 3.24
C ALA A 121 75.63 7.28 3.31
N HIS A 122 76.13 7.61 4.50
CA HIS A 122 77.39 8.34 4.66
C HIS A 122 78.63 7.43 4.48
N VAL A 123 79.70 7.97 3.89
CA VAL A 123 80.95 7.24 3.57
C VAL A 123 81.69 6.76 4.82
N ASN A 124 81.57 7.47 5.94
CA ASN A 124 82.11 7.07 7.23
C ASN A 124 80.93 6.81 8.19
N GLN A 125 80.66 5.55 8.51
CA GLN A 125 79.64 5.17 9.49
C GLN A 125 80.13 5.51 10.90
N ASP A 126 79.56 6.54 11.51
CA ASP A 126 79.79 6.91 12.91
C ASP A 126 78.59 6.61 13.82
N HIS A 127 77.40 6.40 13.26
CA HIS A 127 76.21 5.92 13.97
C HIS A 127 75.74 4.53 13.50
N THR A 128 75.18 3.76 14.44
CA THR A 128 74.50 2.47 14.25
C THR A 128 73.05 2.63 14.69
N ALA A 129 72.07 2.20 13.90
CA ALA A 129 70.66 2.43 14.20
C ALA A 129 70.16 1.60 15.40
N THR A 130 69.42 2.23 16.32
CA THR A 130 68.66 1.53 17.36
C THR A 130 67.32 1.07 16.81
N VAL A 131 67.04 -0.23 16.88
CA VAL A 131 65.80 -0.85 16.37
C VAL A 131 65.00 -1.44 17.53
N VAL A 132 63.67 -1.36 17.41
CA VAL A 132 62.71 -1.99 18.34
C VAL A 132 61.61 -2.70 17.55
N ASP A 133 61.37 -3.98 17.87
CA ASP A 133 60.19 -4.74 17.43
C ASP A 133 59.20 -4.85 18.59
N ALA A 134 57.95 -4.47 18.35
CA ALA A 134 56.91 -4.39 19.37
C ALA A 134 55.63 -5.12 18.91
N ARG A 135 55.29 -6.23 19.57
CA ARG A 135 54.02 -6.94 19.39
C ARG A 135 53.10 -6.67 20.57
N VAL A 136 52.10 -5.82 20.34
CA VAL A 136 51.12 -5.42 21.35
C VAL A 136 49.72 -5.91 20.96
N CYS A 137 48.97 -6.40 21.94
CA CYS A 137 47.60 -6.87 21.74
C CYS A 137 46.61 -5.85 22.32
N PHE A 138 45.84 -5.18 21.47
CA PHE A 138 44.81 -4.25 21.91
C PHE A 138 43.58 -5.03 22.41
N GLN A 139 43.39 -5.12 23.73
CA GLN A 139 42.17 -5.65 24.31
C GLN A 139 41.09 -4.55 24.31
N LEU A 140 40.09 -4.66 23.43
CA LEU A 140 38.95 -3.75 23.36
C LEU A 140 38.04 -3.90 24.59
N VAL A 141 38.41 -3.30 25.72
CA VAL A 141 37.57 -3.16 26.93
C VAL A 141 36.28 -2.35 26.63
N GLY A 142 36.24 -1.64 25.51
CA GLY A 142 35.07 -0.88 25.04
C GLY A 142 33.83 -1.73 24.73
N VAL A 143 33.97 -2.99 24.29
CA VAL A 143 32.81 -3.78 23.80
C VAL A 143 31.84 -4.18 24.92
N TYR A 144 32.34 -4.41 26.15
CA TYR A 144 31.49 -4.75 27.30
C TYR A 144 30.75 -3.51 27.86
N HIS A 145 31.47 -2.38 28.01
CA HIS A 145 30.87 -1.12 28.46
C HIS A 145 29.90 -0.52 27.43
N LEU A 146 30.18 -0.63 26.11
CA LEU A 146 29.23 -0.25 25.04
C LEU A 146 27.96 -1.11 25.03
N LYS A 147 28.04 -2.38 25.46
CA LYS A 147 26.87 -3.26 25.51
C LYS A 147 25.95 -2.89 26.67
N VAL A 148 26.50 -2.63 27.85
CA VAL A 148 25.76 -2.21 29.06
C VAL A 148 25.26 -0.77 28.93
N ALA A 149 26.12 0.19 28.54
CA ALA A 149 25.73 1.57 28.28
C ALA A 149 24.78 1.68 27.09
N GLY A 150 24.96 0.85 26.05
CA GLY A 150 24.03 0.78 24.93
C GLY A 150 22.66 0.22 25.32
N GLN A 151 22.58 -0.68 26.29
CA GLN A 151 21.30 -1.18 26.80
C GLN A 151 20.59 -0.12 27.66
N ALA A 152 21.31 0.51 28.58
CA ALA A 152 20.78 1.62 29.40
C ALA A 152 20.37 2.82 28.53
N LEU A 153 21.16 3.20 27.52
CA LEU A 153 20.82 4.25 26.57
C LEU A 153 19.60 3.88 25.72
N ARG A 154 19.44 2.62 25.31
CA ARG A 154 18.23 2.17 24.59
C ARG A 154 16.98 2.20 25.47
N GLU A 155 17.11 1.95 26.77
CA GLU A 155 16.01 2.04 27.73
C GLU A 155 15.66 3.50 28.05
N ALA A 156 16.65 4.34 28.33
CA ALA A 156 16.46 5.79 28.51
C ALA A 156 15.90 6.47 27.25
N CYS A 157 16.44 6.18 26.06
CA CYS A 157 15.89 6.69 24.80
C CYS A 157 14.48 6.14 24.49
N ARG A 158 14.10 4.96 25.02
CA ARG A 158 12.73 4.46 24.91
C ARG A 158 11.79 5.24 25.84
N ALA A 159 12.19 5.43 27.09
CA ALA A 159 11.45 6.24 28.06
C ALA A 159 11.29 7.69 27.60
N ASP A 160 12.36 8.34 27.13
CA ASP A 160 12.34 9.72 26.59
C ASP A 160 11.51 9.82 25.33
N ARG A 161 11.61 8.83 24.43
CA ARG A 161 10.77 8.82 23.22
C ARG A 161 9.31 8.65 23.61
N ASP A 162 9.00 7.77 24.55
CA ASP A 162 7.62 7.52 24.98
C ASP A 162 7.08 8.77 25.70
N ALA A 163 7.88 9.44 26.52
CA ALA A 163 7.57 10.73 27.15
C ALA A 163 7.36 11.85 26.13
N TYR A 164 8.23 11.99 25.12
CA TYR A 164 8.08 12.95 24.02
C TYR A 164 6.85 12.68 23.15
N THR A 165 6.56 11.39 22.90
CA THR A 165 5.36 10.98 22.14
C THR A 165 4.10 11.26 22.96
N ASN A 166 4.18 11.12 24.28
CA ASN A 166 3.10 11.45 25.20
C ASN A 166 2.89 12.96 25.33
N ASP A 167 3.95 13.76 25.40
CA ASP A 167 3.90 15.22 25.39
C ASP A 167 3.33 15.75 24.08
N LEU A 168 3.77 15.23 22.93
CA LEU A 168 3.14 15.51 21.63
C LEU A 168 1.68 15.08 21.59
N ALA A 169 1.31 13.98 22.25
CA ALA A 169 -0.08 13.54 22.35
C ALA A 169 -0.93 14.48 23.23
N LEU A 170 -0.36 15.07 24.28
CA LEU A 170 -1.00 16.08 25.12
C LEU A 170 -1.13 17.43 24.40
N GLN A 171 -0.08 17.88 23.69
CA GLN A 171 -0.16 19.01 22.78
C GLN A 171 -1.19 18.75 21.67
N PHE A 172 -1.26 17.51 21.19
CA PHE A 172 -2.26 17.06 20.25
C PHE A 172 -3.66 17.05 20.85
N GLU A 173 -3.86 16.84 22.15
CA GLU A 173 -5.17 16.89 22.81
C GLU A 173 -5.61 18.32 23.18
N ASN A 174 -4.68 19.27 23.27
CA ASN A 174 -4.99 20.65 23.66
C ASN A 174 -4.88 21.67 22.50
N GLY A 175 -4.28 21.29 21.37
CA GLY A 175 -4.08 22.17 20.21
C GLY A 175 -5.31 22.36 19.30
N SER A 176 -5.34 23.49 18.56
CA SER A 176 -6.32 23.81 17.51
C SER A 176 -6.26 22.84 16.32
N SER A 177 -7.27 22.80 15.44
CA SER A 177 -7.30 21.85 14.30
C SER A 177 -6.03 21.89 13.42
N ARG A 178 -5.46 23.06 13.17
CA ARG A 178 -4.20 23.19 12.41
C ARG A 178 -2.99 22.65 13.19
N ALA A 179 -2.93 22.94 14.49
CA ALA A 179 -1.90 22.40 15.37
C ALA A 179 -2.06 20.87 15.56
N MET A 180 -3.28 20.35 15.53
CA MET A 180 -3.60 18.92 15.57
C MET A 180 -3.03 18.21 14.34
N TYR A 181 -3.22 18.72 13.13
CA TYR A 181 -2.60 18.11 11.93
C TYR A 181 -1.08 18.24 11.94
N ALA A 182 -0.53 19.38 12.39
CA ALA A 182 0.92 19.55 12.52
C ALA A 182 1.52 18.58 13.56
N ALA A 183 0.88 18.41 14.71
CA ALA A 183 1.25 17.48 15.77
C ALA A 183 1.05 16.03 15.31
N TYR A 184 -0.01 15.71 14.58
CA TYR A 184 -0.23 14.41 13.92
C TYR A 184 0.94 14.09 12.99
N HIS A 185 1.34 15.04 12.13
CA HIS A 185 2.46 14.82 11.23
C HIS A 185 3.80 14.67 11.99
N ARG A 186 3.98 15.37 13.12
CA ARG A 186 5.13 15.20 14.02
C ARG A 186 5.12 13.85 14.76
N LEU A 187 3.96 13.41 15.25
CA LEU A 187 3.71 12.13 15.93
C LEU A 187 3.96 10.95 15.00
N LEU A 188 3.40 10.99 13.80
CA LEU A 188 3.70 10.01 12.76
C LEU A 188 5.18 10.01 12.39
N GLY A 189 5.86 11.14 12.57
CA GLY A 189 7.23 11.32 12.16
C GLY A 189 7.30 11.47 10.65
N HIS A 190 6.49 12.36 10.06
CA HIS A 190 6.75 12.96 8.76
C HIS A 190 7.98 13.91 8.82
N LYS A 191 9.03 13.44 9.48
CA LYS A 191 10.45 13.65 9.18
C LYS A 191 11.09 12.30 9.46
N ARG A 192 11.53 11.63 8.39
CA ARG A 192 12.26 10.36 8.32
C ARG A 192 11.86 9.33 9.39
N LYS A 193 11.20 8.24 8.97
CA LYS A 193 11.43 6.92 9.58
C LYS A 193 12.91 6.86 9.98
N LYS A 194 13.22 6.59 11.26
CA LYS A 194 14.59 6.20 11.63
C LYS A 194 15.04 5.19 10.57
N PRO A 195 16.16 5.42 9.87
CA PRO A 195 16.42 4.76 8.60
C PRO A 195 16.56 3.22 8.65
N PHE A 196 16.25 2.53 9.76
CA PHE A 196 16.60 1.12 9.96
C PHE A 196 15.64 0.30 10.85
N GLN A 197 14.35 0.60 10.94
CA GLN A 197 13.40 -0.36 11.55
C GLN A 197 12.19 -0.61 10.65
N LEU A 198 12.21 -1.73 9.93
CA LEU A 198 11.08 -2.27 9.19
C LEU A 198 10.19 -3.06 10.17
N GLU A 199 8.90 -2.72 10.21
CA GLU A 199 7.88 -3.71 10.57
C GLU A 199 7.67 -4.60 9.34
N PRO A 200 7.60 -5.94 9.47
CA PRO A 200 7.42 -6.80 8.33
C PRO A 200 6.06 -6.51 7.67
N PRO A 201 6.00 -6.21 6.37
CA PRO A 201 4.74 -6.26 5.64
C PRO A 201 4.24 -7.71 5.58
N PRO A 202 2.91 -7.93 5.45
CA PRO A 202 2.35 -9.27 5.29
C PRO A 202 3.01 -10.00 4.11
N GLY A 203 3.29 -11.30 4.30
CA GLY A 203 4.18 -12.10 3.45
C GLY A 203 4.03 -11.86 1.95
N ILE A 204 5.04 -11.21 1.36
CA ILE A 204 5.17 -11.05 -0.10
C ILE A 204 5.52 -12.41 -0.68
N LYS A 205 4.79 -12.84 -1.71
CA LYS A 205 5.04 -14.12 -2.37
C LYS A 205 6.08 -13.99 -3.49
N LYS A 206 6.97 -14.97 -3.59
CA LYS A 206 7.84 -15.23 -4.74
C LYS A 206 6.99 -15.67 -5.94
N ALA A 207 7.60 -15.75 -7.12
CA ALA A 207 6.92 -16.15 -8.35
C ALA A 207 6.37 -17.60 -8.30
N ASP A 208 6.98 -18.45 -7.47
CA ASP A 208 6.57 -19.84 -7.19
C ASP A 208 5.40 -19.96 -6.19
N GLY A 209 4.92 -18.84 -5.64
CA GLY A 209 3.83 -18.79 -4.66
C GLY A 209 4.25 -18.97 -3.19
N SER A 210 5.53 -19.24 -2.91
CA SER A 210 6.11 -19.28 -1.56
C SER A 210 6.30 -17.86 -0.98
N VAL A 211 6.43 -17.71 0.34
CA VAL A 211 6.58 -16.39 1.00
C VAL A 211 8.07 -16.05 1.12
N CYS A 212 8.43 -14.78 0.88
CA CYS A 212 9.80 -14.28 1.08
C CYS A 212 10.18 -14.40 2.56
N SER A 213 11.32 -15.03 2.83
CA SER A 213 11.75 -15.40 4.18
C SER A 213 12.63 -14.33 4.85
N ASP A 214 13.34 -13.52 4.06
CA ASP A 214 14.22 -12.46 4.54
C ASP A 214 14.13 -11.15 3.71
N GLN A 215 14.87 -10.12 4.16
CA GLN A 215 14.89 -8.81 3.52
C GLN A 215 15.61 -8.81 2.16
N GLY A 216 16.62 -9.66 1.97
CA GLY A 216 17.33 -9.82 0.71
C GLY A 216 16.42 -10.40 -0.37
N GLU A 217 15.67 -11.46 -0.05
CA GLU A 217 14.66 -12.07 -0.94
C GLU A 217 13.53 -11.10 -1.28
N LEU A 218 13.12 -10.26 -0.31
CA LEU A 218 12.11 -9.22 -0.54
C LEU A 218 12.63 -8.16 -1.50
N LEU A 219 13.87 -7.67 -1.31
CA LEU A 219 14.50 -6.69 -2.19
C LEU A 219 14.74 -7.27 -3.59
N GLU A 220 15.20 -8.52 -3.69
CA GLU A 220 15.34 -9.23 -4.96
C GLU A 220 14.00 -9.39 -5.67
N ARG A 221 12.93 -9.75 -4.94
CA ARG A 221 11.58 -9.85 -5.51
C ARG A 221 11.08 -8.51 -6.05
N TRP A 222 11.32 -7.41 -5.33
CA TRP A 222 11.00 -6.07 -5.80
C TRP A 222 11.89 -5.63 -6.97
N ARG A 223 13.20 -5.96 -6.97
CA ARG A 223 14.11 -5.68 -8.10
C ARG A 223 13.64 -6.42 -9.34
N SER A 224 13.31 -7.69 -9.22
CA SER A 224 12.72 -8.49 -10.29
C SER A 224 11.38 -7.91 -10.77
N HIS A 225 10.52 -7.47 -9.85
CA HIS A 225 9.21 -6.91 -10.20
C HIS A 225 9.30 -5.55 -10.92
N PHE A 226 10.00 -4.57 -10.33
CA PHE A 226 10.17 -3.24 -10.95
C PHE A 226 11.12 -3.29 -12.15
N GLY A 227 12.12 -4.17 -12.12
CA GLY A 227 12.97 -4.47 -13.27
C GLY A 227 12.14 -5.01 -14.43
N ALA A 228 11.25 -5.99 -14.19
CA ALA A 228 10.38 -6.49 -15.26
C ALA A 228 9.49 -5.41 -15.89
N LEU A 229 9.03 -4.41 -15.11
CA LEU A 229 8.22 -3.30 -15.64
C LEU A 229 9.00 -2.40 -16.62
N GLU A 230 10.28 -2.12 -16.33
CA GLU A 230 11.11 -1.17 -17.09
C GLU A 230 12.17 -1.87 -17.98
N ALA A 231 12.00 -3.18 -18.20
CA ALA A 231 12.99 -4.08 -18.82
C ALA A 231 14.37 -4.02 -18.14
N GLY A 232 14.40 -3.74 -16.84
CA GLY A 232 15.59 -3.37 -16.12
C GLY A 232 16.51 -4.53 -15.73
N ARG A 233 17.82 -4.30 -15.82
CA ARG A 233 18.87 -5.25 -15.44
C ARG A 233 19.69 -4.71 -14.28
N ALA A 234 19.92 -5.57 -13.29
CA ALA A 234 20.87 -5.30 -12.22
C ALA A 234 22.25 -5.00 -12.83
N THR A 235 22.88 -3.92 -12.39
CA THR A 235 24.20 -3.46 -12.84
C THR A 235 25.00 -2.93 -11.65
N SER A 236 26.21 -2.41 -11.90
CA SER A 236 27.03 -1.70 -10.92
C SER A 236 27.05 -0.20 -11.21
N VAL A 237 27.32 0.60 -10.18
CA VAL A 237 27.45 2.06 -10.33
C VAL A 237 28.60 2.42 -11.28
N LEU A 238 29.73 1.71 -11.19
CA LEU A 238 30.88 1.92 -12.07
C LEU A 238 30.52 1.66 -13.54
N ALA A 239 29.78 0.58 -13.82
CA ALA A 239 29.35 0.27 -15.19
C ALA A 239 28.42 1.35 -15.77
N LEU A 240 27.55 1.95 -14.94
CA LEU A 240 26.70 3.07 -15.37
C LEU A 240 27.52 4.32 -15.72
N VAL A 241 28.55 4.63 -14.93
CA VAL A 241 29.43 5.78 -15.14
C VAL A 241 30.31 5.60 -16.37
N GLU A 242 30.97 4.45 -16.51
CA GLU A 242 31.80 4.12 -17.67
C GLU A 242 31.02 4.22 -18.98
N GLU A 243 29.77 3.76 -18.97
CA GLU A 243 28.89 3.84 -20.13
C GLU A 243 28.40 5.27 -20.41
N ALA A 244 28.05 6.04 -19.38
CA ALA A 244 27.68 7.45 -19.55
C ALA A 244 28.83 8.27 -20.15
N LEU A 245 30.08 8.02 -19.72
CA LEU A 245 31.28 8.64 -20.26
C LEU A 245 31.56 8.20 -21.70
N ALA A 246 31.37 6.91 -22.01
CA ALA A 246 31.53 6.39 -23.38
C ALA A 246 30.50 6.99 -24.35
N THR A 247 29.26 7.21 -23.90
CA THR A 247 28.17 7.77 -24.73
C THR A 247 28.33 9.27 -24.97
N SER A 248 28.81 10.01 -23.96
CA SER A 248 29.00 11.47 -24.01
C SER A 248 30.03 11.92 -25.06
N GLY A 249 31.06 11.09 -25.33
CA GLY A 249 32.06 11.39 -26.36
C GLY A 249 31.55 11.22 -27.79
N ALA A 250 30.61 10.31 -28.04
CA ALA A 250 30.08 10.02 -29.39
C ALA A 250 28.91 10.93 -29.81
N GLN A 251 28.13 11.46 -28.86
CA GLN A 251 26.99 12.36 -29.13
C GLN A 251 27.39 13.78 -29.54
N GLN A 252 28.63 14.18 -29.26
CA GLN A 252 29.08 15.58 -29.40
C GLN A 252 29.27 16.04 -30.87
N GLU A 253 29.48 15.10 -31.79
CA GLU A 253 29.75 15.44 -33.20
C GLU A 253 28.49 15.84 -34.01
N HIS A 254 27.27 15.51 -33.54
CA HIS A 254 26.04 15.62 -34.34
C HIS A 254 24.81 16.19 -33.58
N TRP A 255 25.00 17.00 -32.52
CA TRP A 255 23.88 17.54 -31.74
C TRP A 255 23.13 18.68 -32.48
N PRO A 256 21.81 18.57 -32.72
CA PRO A 256 21.02 19.66 -33.30
C PRO A 256 20.87 20.83 -32.33
N HIS A 257 20.84 22.06 -32.83
CA HIS A 257 20.66 23.26 -32.02
C HIS A 257 19.22 23.79 -32.09
N PRO A 258 18.72 24.48 -31.05
CA PRO A 258 17.42 25.13 -31.11
C PRO A 258 17.40 26.21 -32.20
N GLU A 259 16.26 26.35 -32.87
CA GLU A 259 16.06 27.32 -33.96
C GLU A 259 16.08 28.78 -33.46
N ASP A 260 15.65 28.99 -32.21
CA ASP A 260 15.67 30.28 -31.52
C ASP A 260 16.30 30.13 -30.12
N THR A 261 17.07 31.14 -29.71
CA THR A 261 17.56 31.27 -28.34
C THR A 261 16.44 31.37 -27.31
N ASP A 262 15.25 31.83 -27.69
CA ASP A 262 14.07 31.89 -26.82
C ASP A 262 13.57 30.50 -26.40
N CYS A 263 13.96 29.44 -27.13
CA CYS A 263 13.68 28.06 -26.74
C CYS A 263 14.55 27.59 -25.56
N ALA A 264 15.64 28.29 -25.24
CA ALA A 264 16.49 27.97 -24.09
C ALA A 264 15.88 28.51 -22.79
N PRO A 265 15.93 27.75 -21.68
CA PRO A 265 15.37 28.18 -20.42
C PRO A 265 16.17 29.37 -19.86
N THR A 266 15.50 30.49 -19.64
CA THR A 266 16.10 31.62 -18.93
C THR A 266 16.25 31.31 -17.43
N GLU A 267 17.22 31.95 -16.77
CA GLU A 267 17.41 31.82 -15.32
C GLU A 267 16.13 32.18 -14.55
N ALA A 268 15.42 33.24 -14.96
CA ALA A 268 14.15 33.63 -14.36
C ALA A 268 13.04 32.57 -14.53
N PHE A 269 13.01 31.87 -15.67
CA PHE A 269 12.11 30.75 -15.89
C PHE A 269 12.46 29.56 -14.97
N LEU A 270 13.75 29.25 -14.82
CA LEU A 270 14.22 28.20 -13.93
C LEU A 270 13.90 28.51 -12.47
N GLN A 271 14.11 29.75 -12.03
CA GLN A 271 13.77 30.22 -10.68
C GLN A 271 12.27 30.08 -10.39
N ARG A 272 11.39 30.52 -11.31
CA ARG A 272 9.93 30.36 -11.16
C ARG A 272 9.54 28.89 -11.06
N THR A 273 10.17 28.05 -11.88
CA THR A 273 9.93 26.60 -11.88
C THR A 273 10.34 25.98 -10.53
N LEU A 274 11.52 26.30 -10.02
CA LEU A 274 12.01 25.83 -8.73
C LEU A 274 11.12 26.30 -7.57
N ALA A 275 10.68 27.56 -7.57
CA ALA A 275 9.78 28.13 -6.57
C ALA A 275 8.38 27.48 -6.58
N SER A 276 7.93 26.95 -7.72
CA SER A 276 6.65 26.26 -7.87
C SER A 276 6.66 24.82 -7.30
N THR A 277 7.82 24.30 -6.89
CA THR A 277 7.98 22.92 -6.44
C THR A 277 7.04 22.60 -5.26
N LYS A 278 6.34 21.46 -5.36
CA LYS A 278 5.49 20.94 -4.28
C LYS A 278 6.35 20.40 -3.15
N LEU A 279 6.13 20.91 -1.94
CA LEU A 279 6.82 20.47 -0.72
C LEU A 279 6.43 19.04 -0.32
N GLY A 280 7.27 18.37 0.47
CA GLY A 280 6.97 17.04 0.99
C GLY A 280 7.11 15.89 -0.02
N LYS A 281 7.76 16.12 -1.17
CA LYS A 281 8.23 15.01 -2.03
C LYS A 281 9.40 14.29 -1.37
N ALA A 282 9.62 13.03 -1.75
CA ALA A 282 10.70 12.22 -1.19
C ALA A 282 12.07 12.89 -1.49
N PRO A 283 12.97 12.98 -0.50
CA PRO A 283 14.33 13.47 -0.73
C PRO A 283 15.11 12.46 -1.60
N GLY A 284 16.11 12.95 -2.35
CA GLY A 284 17.03 12.12 -3.11
C GLY A 284 17.91 11.23 -2.22
N PHE A 285 18.86 10.48 -2.82
CA PHE A 285 19.78 9.62 -2.06
C PHE A 285 20.63 10.39 -1.03
N ASP A 286 20.97 11.64 -1.33
CA ASP A 286 21.67 12.58 -0.46
C ASP A 286 20.89 12.93 0.81
N ALA A 287 19.60 12.56 0.82
CA ALA A 287 18.68 12.93 1.86
C ALA A 287 18.64 14.47 2.02
N LEU A 288 18.85 15.22 0.94
CA LEU A 288 18.56 16.65 0.94
C LEU A 288 17.07 16.84 0.72
N PRO A 289 16.42 17.74 1.47
CA PRO A 289 15.02 18.10 1.24
C PRO A 289 14.97 18.97 -0.03
N LEU A 290 15.31 18.38 -1.17
CA LEU A 290 15.44 19.07 -2.45
C LEU A 290 14.19 19.89 -2.81
N PRO A 291 12.95 19.42 -2.58
CA PRO A 291 11.76 20.25 -2.81
C PRO A 291 11.70 21.51 -1.95
N GLU A 292 12.10 21.42 -0.69
CA GLU A 292 12.22 22.54 0.22
C GLU A 292 13.37 23.47 -0.19
N LEU A 293 14.49 22.93 -0.67
CA LEU A 293 15.61 23.70 -1.18
C LEU A 293 15.26 24.44 -2.47
N CYS A 294 14.68 23.76 -3.47
CA CYS A 294 14.21 24.35 -4.71
C CYS A 294 13.22 25.48 -4.45
N LYS A 295 12.34 25.33 -3.45
CA LYS A 295 11.34 26.35 -3.14
C LYS A 295 11.90 27.54 -2.36
N THR A 296 12.81 27.28 -1.40
CA THR A 296 13.31 28.30 -0.47
C THR A 296 14.52 29.06 -1.04
N PHE A 297 15.38 28.36 -1.78
CA PHE A 297 16.63 28.87 -2.38
C PHE A 297 16.54 28.87 -3.91
N ALA A 298 15.34 29.14 -4.45
CA ALA A 298 15.09 29.14 -5.88
C ALA A 298 16.05 30.06 -6.67
N PRO A 299 16.35 31.30 -6.20
CA PRO A 299 17.30 32.19 -6.89
C PRO A 299 18.72 31.60 -6.95
N GLU A 300 19.25 31.14 -5.81
CA GLU A 300 20.61 30.62 -5.70
C GLU A 300 20.80 29.32 -6.48
N LEU A 301 19.78 28.45 -6.47
CA LEU A 301 19.78 27.22 -7.25
C LEU A 301 19.58 27.49 -8.74
N ALA A 302 18.77 28.47 -9.13
CA ALA A 302 18.60 28.83 -10.55
C ALA A 302 19.92 29.33 -11.14
N ALA A 303 20.65 30.20 -10.43
CA ALA A 303 21.96 30.69 -10.85
C ALA A 303 22.97 29.53 -11.03
N ALA A 304 22.93 28.52 -10.16
CA ALA A 304 23.83 27.37 -10.23
C ALA A 304 23.44 26.34 -11.32
N LEU A 305 22.13 26.12 -11.52
CA LEU A 305 21.62 25.11 -12.45
C LEU A 305 21.46 25.63 -13.88
N HIS A 306 21.28 26.94 -14.08
CA HIS A 306 21.08 27.54 -15.40
C HIS A 306 22.24 27.28 -16.37
N PRO A 307 23.53 27.41 -15.98
CA PRO A 307 24.65 27.05 -16.85
C PRO A 307 24.66 25.56 -17.25
N LEU A 308 24.19 24.67 -16.36
CA LEU A 308 24.09 23.23 -16.64
C LEU A 308 22.93 22.94 -17.60
N ALA A 309 21.78 23.61 -17.41
CA ALA A 309 20.65 23.54 -18.32
C ALA A 309 21.02 24.02 -19.73
N LEU A 310 21.75 25.13 -19.83
CA LEU A 310 22.25 25.63 -21.11
C LEU A 310 23.23 24.64 -21.77
N LYS A 311 24.17 24.07 -21.02
CA LYS A 311 25.07 23.03 -21.58
C LYS A 311 24.30 21.83 -22.11
N HIS A 312 23.26 21.38 -21.41
CA HIS A 312 22.41 20.29 -21.88
C HIS A 312 21.64 20.67 -23.15
N VAL A 313 21.04 21.86 -23.20
CA VAL A 313 20.31 22.38 -24.36
C VAL A 313 21.19 22.49 -25.61
N TRP A 314 22.40 23.04 -25.46
CA TRP A 314 23.26 23.38 -26.59
C TRP A 314 24.23 22.27 -27.00
N LEU A 315 24.63 21.40 -26.07
CA LEU A 315 25.63 20.35 -26.32
C LEU A 315 25.06 18.93 -26.20
N GLY A 316 23.80 18.78 -25.77
CA GLY A 316 23.20 17.47 -25.49
C GLY A 316 23.87 16.75 -24.34
N GLN A 317 24.66 17.45 -23.53
CA GLN A 317 25.43 16.84 -22.46
C GLN A 317 24.71 17.01 -21.13
N GLU A 318 24.13 15.91 -20.67
CA GLU A 318 23.70 15.79 -19.28
C GLU A 318 24.94 15.54 -18.39
N ALA A 319 25.01 16.18 -17.22
CA ALA A 319 26.05 15.85 -16.27
C ALA A 319 25.93 14.37 -15.87
N ALA A 320 27.04 13.62 -15.86
CA ALA A 320 27.03 12.23 -15.39
C ALA A 320 26.43 12.12 -13.98
N SER A 321 26.58 13.16 -13.16
CA SER A 321 25.98 13.28 -11.83
C SER A 321 24.46 13.50 -11.81
N PHE A 322 23.81 13.90 -12.91
CA PHE A 322 22.35 13.85 -13.05
C PHE A 322 21.85 12.43 -13.35
N LYS A 323 22.74 11.57 -13.87
CA LYS A 323 22.61 10.12 -13.91
C LYS A 323 23.25 9.44 -12.69
N GLU A 324 23.67 10.16 -11.65
CA GLU A 324 24.05 9.60 -10.35
C GLU A 324 23.06 10.06 -9.27
N VAL A 325 22.74 9.18 -8.32
CA VAL A 325 22.21 9.62 -7.02
C VAL A 325 23.10 8.98 -5.96
N PHE A 326 23.95 9.80 -5.33
CA PHE A 326 25.12 9.43 -4.51
C PHE A 326 24.80 8.68 -3.20
N ARG A 327 25.58 7.63 -2.88
CA ARG A 327 25.44 6.81 -1.66
C ARG A 327 26.17 7.39 -0.43
N LYS A 328 25.69 6.99 0.76
CA LYS A 328 25.94 7.57 2.09
C LYS A 328 26.97 6.84 2.98
N ASP A 329 27.66 5.79 2.53
CA ASP A 329 28.51 4.98 3.43
C ASP A 329 29.98 5.00 3.00
N GLY A 330 30.82 5.69 3.79
CA GLY A 330 32.27 5.75 3.64
C GLY A 330 33.01 4.48 4.10
N ALA A 331 32.56 3.30 3.71
CA ALA A 331 33.21 2.05 4.13
C ALA A 331 33.08 0.93 3.08
N ALA A 332 33.74 1.09 1.92
CA ALA A 332 34.27 -0.01 1.09
C ALA A 332 34.87 0.55 -0.20
N LEU A 333 35.97 1.29 -0.11
CA LEU A 333 36.91 1.55 -1.22
C LEU A 333 38.28 1.87 -0.61
N ALA A 334 38.78 0.92 0.18
CA ALA A 334 40.16 0.91 0.68
C ALA A 334 41.14 0.38 -0.38
N THR A 335 40.97 0.84 -1.63
CA THR A 335 41.93 0.63 -2.72
C THR A 335 42.18 1.96 -3.43
N GLY A 336 42.71 2.92 -2.67
CA GLY A 336 43.75 3.89 -3.08
C GLY A 336 43.68 4.66 -4.41
N ARG A 337 42.55 4.78 -5.14
CA ARG A 337 42.51 5.53 -6.42
C ARG A 337 41.24 6.32 -6.76
N ALA A 338 40.32 6.56 -5.83
CA ALA A 338 39.15 7.42 -6.11
C ALA A 338 39.20 8.71 -5.29
N HIS A 339 39.80 9.75 -5.87
CA HIS A 339 39.74 11.12 -5.36
C HIS A 339 38.30 11.67 -5.48
N TRP A 340 37.94 12.51 -4.53
CA TRP A 340 36.79 13.41 -4.51
C TRP A 340 36.45 14.00 -5.89
N LEU A 341 35.41 13.48 -6.53
CA LEU A 341 34.84 14.04 -7.75
C LEU A 341 33.74 15.05 -7.40
N GLN A 342 34.19 16.22 -6.94
CA GLN A 342 33.40 17.45 -6.96
C GLN A 342 33.20 17.88 -8.43
N CYS A 343 32.06 18.51 -8.73
CA CYS A 343 31.75 19.20 -9.99
C CYS A 343 33.00 19.68 -10.76
N GLY A 344 33.42 18.97 -11.83
CA GLY A 344 34.60 19.44 -12.55
C GLY A 344 35.28 18.54 -13.59
N LEU A 345 34.76 17.37 -13.97
CA LEU A 345 35.37 16.63 -15.09
C LEU A 345 34.74 16.98 -16.43
N TRP A 346 35.25 18.07 -17.00
CA TRP A 346 35.49 18.17 -18.43
C TRP A 346 37.01 18.32 -18.57
N GLY A 347 37.71 17.25 -18.96
CA GLY A 347 39.17 17.24 -19.07
C GLY A 347 39.65 16.23 -20.13
N PRO A 348 40.77 16.53 -20.82
CA PRO A 348 41.09 16.01 -22.15
C PRO A 348 41.58 14.57 -22.14
N SER A 349 41.46 13.95 -23.30
CA SER A 349 41.96 12.63 -23.69
C SER A 349 43.45 12.38 -23.38
N GLY A 350 43.77 11.18 -22.88
CA GLY A 350 45.10 10.54 -23.03
C GLY A 350 45.76 10.01 -21.73
N PRO A 351 46.37 8.80 -21.74
CA PRO A 351 47.09 8.24 -20.58
C PRO A 351 48.61 8.47 -20.69
N VAL A 352 49.26 9.01 -19.66
CA VAL A 352 50.73 8.98 -19.54
C VAL A 352 51.14 8.77 -18.08
N ARG A 353 51.97 7.75 -17.88
CA ARG A 353 52.70 7.44 -16.65
C ARG A 353 53.97 8.28 -16.55
N ASP A 354 54.39 8.47 -15.31
CA ASP A 354 55.73 8.79 -14.82
C ASP A 354 56.13 10.28 -14.68
N SER A 355 56.24 10.63 -13.39
CA SER A 355 57.21 11.52 -12.73
C SER A 355 58.18 12.31 -13.62
N HIS A 356 58.17 13.64 -13.49
CA HIS A 356 59.31 14.41 -12.98
C HIS A 356 58.92 15.86 -12.67
N CYS A 357 59.64 16.40 -11.69
CA CYS A 357 59.58 17.72 -11.04
C CYS A 357 59.36 18.91 -11.97
N ILE A 358 58.72 19.98 -11.47
CA ILE A 358 59.26 21.36 -11.34
C ILE A 358 58.19 22.30 -10.76
N SER A 359 58.65 23.20 -9.90
CA SER A 359 57.92 24.21 -9.13
C SER A 359 57.56 25.47 -9.98
N PRO A 360 56.90 26.52 -9.43
CA PRO A 360 55.78 27.23 -10.06
C PRO A 360 56.17 28.56 -10.73
N ALA A 361 55.47 28.94 -11.81
CA ALA A 361 55.40 30.33 -12.27
C ALA A 361 54.18 30.60 -13.18
N GLN A 362 53.39 31.60 -12.77
CA GLN A 362 52.73 32.63 -13.58
C GLN A 362 52.16 32.28 -14.98
N ALA A 363 50.84 32.41 -15.14
CA ALA A 363 50.19 33.04 -16.31
C ALA A 363 48.68 33.13 -16.03
N GLN A 364 48.15 34.31 -15.69
CA GLN A 364 47.51 35.25 -16.62
C GLN A 364 46.46 34.61 -17.53
N LEU A 365 45.20 34.92 -17.19
CA LEU A 365 44.04 34.88 -18.09
C LEU A 365 44.38 35.53 -19.45
N PRO A 366 43.87 34.96 -20.56
CA PRO A 366 43.48 35.81 -21.66
C PRO A 366 42.03 35.58 -22.12
N CYS A 367 41.46 36.73 -22.43
CA CYS A 367 40.20 37.06 -23.06
C CYS A 367 39.81 36.29 -24.35
N VAL A 368 38.49 36.19 -24.48
CA VAL A 368 37.66 35.96 -25.68
C VAL A 368 38.26 36.53 -26.98
N ARG A 369 38.35 35.69 -28.03
CA ARG A 369 38.44 36.14 -29.43
C ARG A 369 37.35 35.48 -30.29
N ARG A 370 36.60 36.34 -31.00
CA ARG A 370 35.72 36.02 -32.13
C ARG A 370 36.49 35.31 -33.24
N HIS A 371 35.94 34.24 -33.82
CA HIS A 371 36.27 33.79 -35.17
C HIS A 371 35.01 33.57 -36.02
N ARG A 372 35.03 34.17 -37.22
CA ARG A 372 34.15 33.88 -38.37
C ARG A 372 34.56 32.53 -38.96
N VAL A 373 33.60 31.72 -39.42
CA VAL A 373 33.86 30.67 -40.43
C VAL A 373 32.74 30.62 -41.46
N SER A 374 33.17 30.39 -42.68
CA SER A 374 32.52 30.51 -43.99
C SER A 374 31.56 29.37 -44.32
N VAL A 375 30.66 29.64 -45.28
CA VAL A 375 29.72 28.70 -45.91
C VAL A 375 30.43 27.65 -46.76
N LEU A 376 30.08 26.37 -46.58
CA LEU A 376 30.19 25.31 -47.59
C LEU A 376 28.86 24.54 -47.64
N ARG A 377 28.26 24.45 -48.84
CA ARG A 377 27.15 23.54 -49.17
C ARG A 377 27.71 22.15 -49.48
N GLY A 378 26.98 21.11 -49.10
CA GLY A 378 27.21 19.74 -49.57
C GLY A 378 26.49 18.69 -48.74
N ASP A 379 25.33 18.27 -49.24
CA ASP A 379 24.66 16.97 -49.12
C ASP A 379 24.16 16.43 -47.76
N HIS A 380 22.83 16.29 -47.69
CA HIS A 380 22.08 15.46 -46.76
C HIS A 380 22.53 13.98 -46.82
N PRO A 381 22.47 13.29 -45.67
CA PRO A 381 21.45 12.23 -45.54
C PRO A 381 20.75 12.24 -44.15
N VAL A 382 19.42 12.44 -44.16
CA VAL A 382 18.50 12.38 -43.00
C VAL A 382 18.12 10.93 -42.68
N ASP A 383 19.11 10.07 -42.40
CA ASP A 383 18.83 8.63 -42.20
C ASP A 383 19.39 8.02 -40.90
N ARG A 384 19.87 8.82 -39.93
CA ARG A 384 20.76 8.25 -38.89
C ARG A 384 20.63 8.65 -37.41
N ILE A 385 19.60 9.36 -36.97
CA ILE A 385 19.62 9.94 -35.59
C ILE A 385 18.62 9.32 -34.58
N MET A 386 17.86 8.27 -34.95
CA MET A 386 17.20 7.35 -33.97
C MET A 386 17.91 5.99 -33.85
N GLN A 387 19.00 5.77 -34.62
CA GLN A 387 19.57 4.45 -34.83
C GLN A 387 20.66 4.03 -33.84
N ARG A 388 21.25 4.91 -33.01
CA ARG A 388 22.53 4.54 -32.38
C ARG A 388 22.57 4.04 -30.94
N HIS A 389 21.68 4.38 -29.99
CA HIS A 389 21.99 3.95 -28.60
C HIS A 389 20.88 3.51 -27.64
N ASN A 390 19.66 3.19 -28.08
CA ASN A 390 18.72 2.56 -27.12
C ASN A 390 17.80 1.46 -27.65
N ILE A 391 17.68 1.24 -28.96
CA ILE A 391 16.74 0.23 -29.48
C ILE A 391 17.43 -0.81 -30.39
N GLY A 392 18.56 -0.47 -31.03
CA GLY A 392 19.31 -1.42 -31.88
C GLY A 392 19.99 -2.57 -31.12
N SER A 393 20.64 -2.30 -29.99
CA SER A 393 21.25 -3.33 -29.13
C SER A 393 20.27 -3.95 -28.11
N GLY A 394 19.13 -3.27 -27.90
CA GLY A 394 18.06 -3.67 -27.00
C GLY A 394 16.96 -4.49 -27.68
N LEU A 395 16.79 -4.45 -29.01
CA LEU A 395 15.78 -5.23 -29.72
C LEU A 395 15.91 -6.73 -29.39
N CYS A 396 17.13 -7.30 -29.45
CA CYS A 396 17.39 -8.68 -29.03
C CYS A 396 17.17 -8.96 -27.52
N GLN A 397 17.07 -7.94 -26.67
CA GLN A 397 16.92 -8.06 -25.21
C GLN A 397 15.48 -7.75 -24.74
N ILE A 398 14.76 -6.88 -25.46
CA ILE A 398 13.31 -6.67 -25.37
C ILE A 398 12.59 -7.91 -25.92
N THR A 399 13.09 -8.52 -27.01
CA THR A 399 12.63 -9.82 -27.54
C THR A 399 12.87 -11.01 -26.61
N GLY A 400 13.66 -10.83 -25.53
CA GLY A 400 13.92 -11.87 -24.52
C GLY A 400 12.82 -11.98 -23.46
N GLN A 401 11.79 -11.12 -23.51
CA GLN A 401 10.61 -11.27 -22.66
C GLN A 401 9.74 -12.42 -23.20
N PRO A 402 9.18 -13.30 -22.33
CA PRO A 402 8.48 -14.51 -22.76
C PRO A 402 7.18 -14.30 -23.57
N ASN A 403 6.82 -13.06 -23.95
CA ASN A 403 5.49 -12.69 -24.44
C ASN A 403 5.45 -11.75 -25.67
N LEU A 404 6.56 -11.44 -26.36
CA LEU A 404 6.53 -10.69 -27.63
C LEU A 404 6.69 -11.66 -28.81
N THR A 405 5.80 -11.57 -29.80
CA THR A 405 5.86 -12.41 -31.01
C THR A 405 6.88 -11.86 -32.02
N ALA A 406 7.27 -12.66 -33.01
CA ALA A 406 8.15 -12.19 -34.08
C ALA A 406 7.51 -11.08 -34.93
N GLU A 407 6.18 -11.05 -34.98
CA GLU A 407 5.37 -10.03 -35.67
C GLU A 407 5.37 -8.72 -34.89
N ASP A 408 5.14 -8.74 -33.57
CA ASP A 408 5.26 -7.55 -32.70
C ASP A 408 6.64 -6.87 -32.86
N VAL A 409 7.70 -7.67 -32.99
CA VAL A 409 9.08 -7.19 -33.16
C VAL A 409 9.29 -6.55 -34.53
N ALA A 410 8.61 -7.04 -35.56
CA ALA A 410 8.61 -6.45 -36.89
C ALA A 410 7.83 -5.13 -36.91
N ASP A 411 6.69 -5.06 -36.22
CA ASP A 411 5.88 -3.84 -36.07
C ASP A 411 6.61 -2.77 -35.29
N ILE A 412 7.26 -3.13 -34.17
CA ILE A 412 8.15 -2.23 -33.43
C ILE A 412 9.24 -1.71 -34.37
N ARG A 413 9.85 -2.58 -35.20
CA ARG A 413 10.88 -2.17 -36.17
C ARG A 413 10.33 -1.21 -37.23
N ALA A 414 9.10 -1.42 -37.70
CA ALA A 414 8.44 -0.53 -38.65
C ALA A 414 8.11 0.84 -38.00
N HIS A 415 7.63 0.85 -36.76
CA HIS A 415 7.39 2.09 -36.00
C HIS A 415 8.67 2.88 -35.74
N LEU A 416 9.81 2.20 -35.57
CA LEU A 416 11.13 2.85 -35.45
C LEU A 416 11.64 3.45 -36.76
N GLN A 417 11.12 3.01 -37.90
CA GLN A 417 11.44 3.56 -39.23
C GLN A 417 10.51 4.70 -39.64
N ALA A 418 9.36 4.84 -38.98
CA ALA A 418 8.42 5.93 -39.21
C ALA A 418 8.78 7.20 -38.42
N ASP A 419 8.25 8.35 -38.85
CA ASP A 419 8.39 9.62 -38.12
C ASP A 419 7.98 9.48 -36.65
N SER A 420 8.74 10.14 -35.77
CA SER A 420 8.50 10.12 -34.33
C SER A 420 7.16 10.78 -33.98
N ALA A 421 6.52 10.38 -32.87
CA ALA A 421 5.28 11.01 -32.42
C ALA A 421 5.46 12.51 -32.12
N MET A 422 6.67 12.91 -31.74
CA MET A 422 7.05 14.31 -31.53
C MET A 422 7.16 15.07 -32.85
N HIS A 423 7.78 14.49 -33.87
CA HIS A 423 7.87 15.07 -35.22
C HIS A 423 6.48 15.34 -35.79
N THR A 424 5.59 14.34 -35.74
CA THR A 424 4.21 14.47 -36.21
C THR A 424 3.41 15.52 -35.43
N ALA A 425 3.74 15.75 -34.16
CA ALA A 425 3.14 16.80 -33.33
C ALA A 425 3.74 18.20 -33.58
N GLY A 426 4.65 18.34 -34.56
CA GLY A 426 5.29 19.61 -34.92
C GLY A 426 6.56 19.94 -34.11
N SER A 427 7.20 18.93 -33.48
CA SER A 427 8.50 19.13 -32.82
C SER A 427 9.61 19.25 -33.85
N ASN A 428 10.64 20.05 -33.54
CA ASN A 428 11.85 20.12 -34.34
C ASN A 428 12.86 19.03 -33.93
N ALA A 429 13.87 18.83 -34.78
CA ALA A 429 14.92 17.82 -34.57
C ALA A 429 15.67 18.01 -33.24
N TRP A 430 15.77 19.24 -32.73
CA TRP A 430 16.37 19.54 -31.43
C TRP A 430 15.54 19.02 -30.25
N LEU A 431 14.24 19.25 -30.24
CA LEU A 431 13.35 18.75 -29.19
C LEU A 431 13.29 17.23 -29.17
N GLU A 432 13.34 16.59 -30.34
CA GLU A 432 13.40 15.13 -30.45
C GLU A 432 14.70 14.56 -29.88
N ALA A 433 15.85 15.16 -30.23
CA ALA A 433 17.14 14.77 -29.69
C ALA A 433 17.22 14.99 -28.16
N LEU A 434 16.60 16.07 -27.67
CA LEU A 434 16.51 16.36 -26.23
C LEU A 434 15.65 15.32 -25.49
N ALA A 435 14.49 14.96 -26.05
CA ALA A 435 13.61 13.95 -25.48
C ALA A 435 14.26 12.56 -25.45
N ASP A 436 14.99 12.19 -26.51
CA ASP A 436 15.75 10.93 -26.57
C ASP A 436 16.87 10.91 -25.51
N ASN A 437 17.59 12.02 -25.36
CA ASN A 437 18.67 12.14 -24.37
C ASN A 437 18.15 11.98 -22.93
N ILE A 438 17.04 12.64 -22.59
CA ILE A 438 16.37 12.56 -21.27
C ILE A 438 15.81 11.16 -21.00
N SER A 439 15.36 10.47 -22.06
CA SER A 439 14.85 9.10 -21.96
C SER A 439 16.01 8.06 -21.94
N GLY A 440 17.24 8.48 -22.24
CA GLY A 440 18.39 7.62 -22.44
C GLY A 440 19.20 7.29 -21.18
N GLY A 441 19.58 6.02 -21.02
CA GLY A 441 20.47 5.59 -19.93
C GLY A 441 19.87 5.71 -18.53
N ASN A 442 18.55 5.61 -18.42
CA ASN A 442 17.83 5.66 -17.16
C ASN A 442 18.12 4.42 -16.29
N TRP A 443 18.03 4.59 -14.97
CA TRP A 443 18.18 3.52 -13.98
C TRP A 443 17.46 3.88 -12.68
N PHE A 444 17.23 2.89 -11.83
CA PHE A 444 16.68 3.08 -10.49
C PHE A 444 17.38 2.16 -9.49
N ILE A 445 17.20 2.42 -8.20
CA ILE A 445 17.68 1.55 -7.13
C ILE A 445 16.63 1.56 -6.03
N LEU A 446 16.40 0.39 -5.42
CA LEU A 446 15.44 0.29 -4.34
C LEU A 446 16.02 0.87 -3.06
N LYS A 447 15.13 1.41 -2.23
CA LYS A 447 15.52 1.93 -0.92
C LYS A 447 16.09 0.80 -0.05
N ASN A 448 17.29 1.02 0.51
CA ASN A 448 18.07 0.04 1.28
C ASN A 448 18.63 -1.13 0.45
N ASP A 449 18.67 -0.96 -0.87
CA ASP A 449 19.39 -1.83 -1.78
C ASP A 449 20.71 -1.15 -2.20
N VAL A 450 21.63 -1.97 -2.70
CA VAL A 450 22.96 -1.56 -3.18
C VAL A 450 23.10 -1.80 -4.67
N VAL A 451 22.16 -2.54 -5.26
CA VAL A 451 22.20 -2.97 -6.65
C VAL A 451 21.35 -2.02 -7.49
N PRO A 452 21.96 -1.13 -8.31
CA PRO A 452 21.22 -0.35 -9.28
C PRO A 452 20.66 -1.26 -10.37
N VAL A 453 19.50 -0.90 -10.88
CA VAL A 453 18.80 -1.56 -11.98
C VAL A 453 18.71 -0.56 -13.13
N ARG A 454 19.47 -0.80 -14.19
CA ARG A 454 19.39 -0.02 -15.42
C ARG A 454 18.11 -0.32 -16.16
N THR A 455 17.39 0.69 -16.62
CA THR A 455 16.14 0.56 -17.38
C THR A 455 16.40 0.71 -18.88
N TYR A 456 15.69 -0.07 -19.70
CA TYR A 456 15.87 -0.07 -21.16
C TYR A 456 14.60 0.36 -21.92
N ARG A 457 13.50 0.67 -21.23
CA ARG A 457 12.24 1.16 -21.82
C ARG A 457 12.16 2.69 -21.98
N GLY A 458 13.22 3.41 -21.64
CA GLY A 458 13.27 4.87 -21.81
C GLY A 458 12.59 5.67 -20.69
N THR A 459 11.79 5.04 -19.84
CA THR A 459 11.13 5.68 -18.69
C THR A 459 11.68 5.16 -17.36
N ARG A 460 11.50 5.95 -16.29
CA ARG A 460 11.78 5.54 -14.90
C ARG A 460 10.51 5.67 -14.06
N PRO A 461 10.31 4.82 -13.03
CA PRO A 461 9.12 4.90 -12.18
C PRO A 461 8.95 6.30 -11.55
N GLY A 462 7.80 6.92 -11.83
CA GLY A 462 7.44 8.25 -11.29
C GLY A 462 8.05 9.46 -12.02
N SER A 463 8.57 9.27 -13.24
CA SER A 463 9.02 10.37 -14.10
C SER A 463 7.85 11.21 -14.61
N ALA A 464 7.81 12.51 -14.31
CA ALA A 464 6.80 13.42 -14.87
C ALA A 464 6.95 13.64 -16.39
N PHE A 465 8.15 13.37 -16.94
CA PHE A 465 8.37 13.40 -18.38
C PHE A 465 7.66 12.25 -19.10
N ALA A 466 7.49 11.09 -18.43
CA ALA A 466 6.77 9.96 -19.01
C ALA A 466 5.31 10.30 -19.31
N ASP A 467 4.65 11.09 -18.46
CA ASP A 467 3.26 11.54 -18.68
C ASP A 467 3.11 12.34 -19.99
N VAL A 468 4.11 13.14 -20.35
CA VAL A 468 4.14 13.92 -21.60
C VAL A 468 4.33 12.98 -22.80
N VAL A 469 5.22 11.99 -22.68
CA VAL A 469 5.44 10.99 -23.72
C VAL A 469 4.17 10.15 -23.94
N PHE A 470 3.49 9.73 -22.87
CA PHE A 470 2.21 9.01 -22.99
C PHE A 470 1.13 9.85 -23.66
N ALA A 471 1.03 11.15 -23.34
CA ALA A 471 0.06 12.04 -23.98
C ALA A 471 0.24 12.15 -25.50
N LEU A 472 1.48 12.06 -26.00
CA LEU A 472 1.80 12.07 -27.43
C LEU A 472 1.64 10.70 -28.11
N LEU A 473 1.89 9.61 -27.36
CA LEU A 473 1.92 8.25 -27.90
C LEU A 473 0.54 7.58 -27.92
N ILE A 474 -0.27 7.76 -26.87
CA ILE A 474 -1.59 7.13 -26.76
C ILE A 474 -2.50 7.41 -27.98
N PRO A 475 -2.59 8.63 -28.54
CA PRO A 475 -3.40 8.87 -29.74
C PRO A 475 -3.04 7.97 -30.93
N ARG A 476 -1.74 7.67 -31.16
CA ARG A 476 -1.30 6.77 -32.24
C ARG A 476 -1.69 5.33 -31.97
N VAL A 477 -1.59 4.89 -30.71
CA VAL A 477 -1.99 3.55 -30.26
C VAL A 477 -3.49 3.37 -30.43
N LEU A 478 -4.28 4.38 -30.07
CA LEU A 478 -5.73 4.35 -30.24
C LEU A 478 -6.13 4.37 -31.73
N ALA A 479 -5.41 5.10 -32.58
CA ALA A 479 -5.63 5.08 -34.02
C ALA A 479 -5.34 3.70 -34.64
N LEU A 480 -4.26 3.02 -34.21
CA LEU A 480 -3.98 1.65 -34.64
C LEU A 480 -5.04 0.68 -34.15
N ARG A 481 -5.44 0.76 -32.88
CA ARG A 481 -6.57 0.00 -32.35
C ARG A 481 -7.82 0.21 -33.20
N ASP A 482 -8.13 1.45 -33.58
CA ASP A 482 -9.30 1.75 -34.41
C ASP A 482 -9.20 1.08 -35.78
N ALA A 483 -8.03 1.09 -36.42
CA ALA A 483 -7.79 0.40 -37.68
C ALA A 483 -7.95 -1.13 -37.55
N LEU A 484 -7.35 -1.72 -36.51
CA LEU A 484 -7.48 -3.16 -36.19
C LEU A 484 -8.94 -3.52 -35.93
N ARG A 485 -9.67 -2.69 -35.18
CA ARG A 485 -11.08 -2.87 -34.91
C ARG A 485 -11.94 -2.80 -36.16
N SER A 486 -11.70 -1.81 -37.03
CA SER A 486 -12.45 -1.64 -38.28
C SER A 486 -12.25 -2.80 -39.27
N SER A 487 -11.19 -3.59 -39.12
CA SER A 487 -10.95 -4.81 -39.90
C SER A 487 -11.71 -6.04 -39.37
N ALA A 488 -12.25 -5.98 -38.15
CA ALA A 488 -13.03 -7.04 -37.52
C ALA A 488 -14.54 -6.84 -37.76
N ILE A 489 -15.31 -7.92 -37.66
CA ILE A 489 -16.78 -7.85 -37.70
C ILE A 489 -17.27 -6.97 -36.54
N GLU A 490 -18.03 -5.92 -36.85
CA GLU A 490 -18.43 -4.91 -35.87
C GLU A 490 -19.51 -5.48 -34.92
N HIS A 491 -19.06 -6.03 -33.79
CA HIS A 491 -19.93 -6.61 -32.74
C HIS A 491 -20.34 -5.61 -31.65
N SER A 492 -19.75 -4.42 -31.66
CA SER A 492 -20.03 -3.35 -30.71
C SER A 492 -19.77 -1.98 -31.36
N CYS A 493 -20.45 -0.93 -30.89
CA CYS A 493 -20.26 0.45 -31.35
C CYS A 493 -20.06 1.40 -30.15
N ALA A 494 -19.60 2.62 -30.42
CA ALA A 494 -19.56 3.67 -29.40
C ALA A 494 -21.00 4.02 -28.97
N PRO A 495 -21.28 4.17 -27.65
CA PRO A 495 -22.62 4.44 -27.19
C PRO A 495 -23.10 5.81 -27.68
N VAL A 496 -24.20 5.79 -28.43
CA VAL A 496 -24.93 6.98 -28.86
C VAL A 496 -26.16 7.10 -27.98
N LEU A 497 -26.17 8.09 -27.11
CA LEU A 497 -27.20 8.25 -26.09
C LEU A 497 -28.18 9.36 -26.48
N PRO A 498 -29.48 9.22 -26.18
CA PRO A 498 -30.46 10.27 -26.44
C PRO A 498 -30.16 11.51 -25.58
N TRP A 499 -30.21 12.69 -26.18
CA TRP A 499 -29.93 13.95 -25.51
C TRP A 499 -30.92 15.04 -25.90
N ASP A 500 -31.57 15.63 -24.92
CA ASP A 500 -32.59 16.69 -25.09
C ASP A 500 -32.08 18.09 -24.64
N GLY A 501 -30.82 18.20 -24.20
CA GLY A 501 -30.23 19.44 -23.69
C GLY A 501 -30.47 19.69 -22.19
N GLU A 502 -31.22 18.83 -21.50
CA GLU A 502 -31.62 19.03 -20.12
C GLU A 502 -30.66 18.35 -19.12
N PHE A 503 -30.28 19.11 -18.09
CA PHE A 503 -29.43 18.63 -17.00
C PHE A 503 -30.28 18.15 -15.81
N VAL A 504 -31.04 17.09 -16.05
CA VAL A 504 -31.96 16.46 -15.08
C VAL A 504 -31.60 14.99 -14.85
N LEU A 505 -32.02 14.42 -13.72
CA LEU A 505 -31.82 12.98 -13.44
C LEU A 505 -32.87 12.08 -14.10
N LYS A 506 -34.03 12.63 -14.50
CA LYS A 506 -35.11 11.88 -15.15
C LYS A 506 -34.69 11.39 -16.54
N ALA A 507 -35.22 10.25 -16.97
CA ALA A 507 -34.98 9.70 -18.30
C ALA A 507 -35.39 10.69 -19.41
N CYS A 508 -34.79 10.59 -20.58
CA CYS A 508 -35.26 11.31 -21.77
C CYS A 508 -36.66 10.78 -22.12
N THR A 509 -37.68 11.64 -22.09
CA THR A 509 -39.09 11.25 -22.27
C THR A 509 -39.55 11.23 -23.73
N CYS A 510 -38.70 11.64 -24.67
CA CYS A 510 -39.05 11.70 -26.08
C CYS A 510 -38.77 10.36 -26.78
N GLU A 511 -39.82 9.75 -27.35
CA GLU A 511 -39.75 8.58 -28.24
C GLU A 511 -38.90 8.86 -29.50
N GLU A 512 -38.76 10.14 -29.87
CA GLU A 512 -37.79 10.63 -30.86
C GLU A 512 -36.81 11.65 -30.22
N PRO A 513 -35.54 11.29 -29.97
CA PRO A 513 -34.57 12.23 -29.39
C PRO A 513 -34.29 13.39 -30.35
N ARG A 514 -34.48 14.64 -29.89
CA ARG A 514 -34.16 15.86 -30.66
C ARG A 514 -32.69 15.97 -31.08
N SER A 515 -31.79 15.30 -30.35
CA SER A 515 -30.38 15.14 -30.69
C SER A 515 -29.82 13.89 -30.00
N SER A 516 -28.71 13.34 -30.51
CA SER A 516 -27.99 12.26 -29.85
C SER A 516 -26.57 12.70 -29.52
N ILE A 517 -26.00 12.12 -28.48
CA ILE A 517 -24.62 12.41 -28.07
C ILE A 517 -23.81 11.12 -28.03
N THR A 518 -22.71 11.11 -28.78
CA THR A 518 -21.76 9.99 -28.76
C THR A 518 -20.85 10.13 -27.55
N VAL A 519 -20.80 9.08 -26.73
CA VAL A 519 -19.84 8.99 -25.62
C VAL A 519 -18.59 8.30 -26.16
N SER A 520 -17.53 9.09 -26.36
CA SER A 520 -16.22 8.58 -26.75
C SER A 520 -15.47 8.00 -25.55
N GLU A 521 -14.37 7.31 -25.83
CA GLU A 521 -13.41 6.89 -24.81
C GLU A 521 -12.82 8.06 -24.01
N VAL A 522 -12.42 7.74 -22.78
CA VAL A 522 -11.78 8.67 -21.85
C VAL A 522 -10.36 8.17 -21.58
N VAL A 523 -9.38 9.02 -21.90
CA VAL A 523 -7.96 8.79 -21.64
C VAL A 523 -7.51 9.76 -20.57
N TRP A 524 -6.83 9.24 -19.54
CA TRP A 524 -6.19 10.07 -18.53
C TRP A 524 -4.81 9.51 -18.19
N ALA A 525 -3.76 10.11 -18.74
CA ALA A 525 -2.38 9.62 -18.60
C ALA A 525 -2.27 8.14 -19.01
N ASP A 526 -1.99 7.25 -18.05
CA ASP A 526 -1.88 5.79 -18.23
C ASP A 526 -3.21 5.02 -18.06
N ASP A 527 -4.30 5.70 -17.68
CA ASP A 527 -5.63 5.11 -17.51
C ASP A 527 -6.51 5.30 -18.77
N LEU A 528 -7.26 4.26 -19.13
CA LEU A 528 -8.13 4.22 -20.31
C LEU A 528 -9.50 3.61 -19.96
N ALA A 529 -10.58 4.30 -20.34
CA ALA A 529 -11.95 3.79 -20.21
C ALA A 529 -12.69 3.89 -21.55
N ILE A 530 -13.10 2.74 -22.09
CA ILE A 530 -13.74 2.63 -23.40
C ILE A 530 -15.16 2.07 -23.23
N PRO A 531 -16.19 2.94 -23.29
CA PRO A 531 -17.57 2.48 -23.24
C PRO A 531 -17.99 1.93 -24.61
N ARG A 532 -18.69 0.78 -24.63
CA ARG A 532 -19.19 0.13 -25.86
C ARG A 532 -20.61 -0.38 -25.70
N TRP A 533 -21.38 -0.33 -26.78
CA TRP A 533 -22.71 -0.93 -26.86
C TRP A 533 -22.70 -2.15 -27.76
N CYS A 534 -23.16 -3.28 -27.23
CA CYS A 534 -23.46 -4.50 -27.98
C CYS A 534 -24.97 -4.66 -28.15
N HIS A 535 -25.45 -4.88 -29.38
CA HIS A 535 -26.87 -4.99 -29.68
C HIS A 535 -27.52 -6.28 -29.16
N THR A 536 -26.73 -7.33 -28.92
CA THR A 536 -27.21 -8.60 -28.36
C THR A 536 -26.33 -9.07 -27.20
N ALA A 537 -26.92 -9.77 -26.23
CA ALA A 537 -26.17 -10.34 -25.10
C ALA A 537 -25.09 -11.33 -25.56
N ASP A 538 -25.35 -12.07 -26.65
CA ASP A 538 -24.38 -12.99 -27.26
C ASP A 538 -23.19 -12.25 -27.89
N SER A 539 -23.38 -11.04 -28.42
CA SER A 539 -22.29 -10.25 -29.00
C SER A 539 -21.43 -9.53 -27.96
N VAL A 540 -21.87 -9.41 -26.70
CA VAL A 540 -21.09 -8.77 -25.62
C VAL A 540 -19.70 -9.34 -25.51
N ARG A 541 -19.59 -10.67 -25.55
CA ARG A 541 -18.29 -11.29 -25.39
C ARG A 541 -17.42 -11.14 -26.63
N ALA A 542 -17.99 -11.26 -27.82
CA ALA A 542 -17.28 -11.02 -29.07
C ALA A 542 -16.80 -9.56 -29.11
N GLY A 543 -17.65 -8.60 -28.77
CA GLY A 543 -17.32 -7.19 -28.65
C GLY A 543 -16.19 -6.93 -27.64
N ILE A 544 -16.28 -7.47 -26.42
CA ILE A 544 -15.20 -7.33 -25.42
C ILE A 544 -13.90 -7.99 -25.93
N ALA A 545 -13.98 -9.17 -26.56
CA ALA A 545 -12.81 -9.87 -27.07
C ALA A 545 -12.17 -9.11 -28.24
N THR A 546 -12.96 -8.54 -29.15
CA THR A 546 -12.49 -7.71 -30.26
C THR A 546 -11.85 -6.43 -29.75
N GLU A 547 -12.48 -5.72 -28.81
CA GLU A 547 -11.90 -4.50 -28.24
C GLU A 547 -10.65 -4.78 -27.41
N ALA A 548 -10.71 -5.76 -26.51
CA ALA A 548 -9.57 -6.11 -25.68
C ALA A 548 -8.43 -6.70 -26.52
N GLY A 549 -8.73 -7.44 -27.58
CA GLY A 549 -7.78 -7.95 -28.55
C GLY A 549 -7.12 -6.82 -29.34
N ALA A 550 -7.92 -5.97 -30.01
CA ALA A 550 -7.41 -4.82 -30.75
C ALA A 550 -6.61 -3.86 -29.86
N LEU A 551 -7.02 -3.66 -28.61
CA LEU A 551 -6.25 -2.90 -27.63
C LEU A 551 -4.97 -3.63 -27.21
N ALA A 552 -5.02 -4.93 -26.93
CA ALA A 552 -3.84 -5.69 -26.56
C ALA A 552 -2.80 -5.69 -27.70
N ASP A 553 -3.25 -5.93 -28.93
CA ASP A 553 -2.42 -5.96 -30.13
C ASP A 553 -1.86 -4.56 -30.43
N ALA A 554 -2.70 -3.52 -30.38
CA ALA A 554 -2.23 -2.14 -30.53
C ALA A 554 -1.21 -1.77 -29.45
N PHE A 555 -1.48 -2.01 -28.16
CA PHE A 555 -0.50 -1.69 -27.12
C PHE A 555 0.77 -2.56 -27.25
N SER A 556 0.65 -3.82 -27.67
CA SER A 556 1.78 -4.74 -27.88
C SER A 556 2.70 -4.29 -29.03
N SER A 557 2.13 -3.83 -30.15
CA SER A 557 2.89 -3.28 -31.30
C SER A 557 3.73 -2.04 -30.95
N PHE A 558 3.37 -1.34 -29.87
CA PHE A 558 4.14 -0.22 -29.29
C PHE A 558 4.96 -0.64 -28.04
N GLY A 559 5.06 -1.94 -27.74
CA GLY A 559 5.86 -2.48 -26.63
C GLY A 559 5.25 -2.31 -25.23
N MET A 560 3.96 -2.03 -25.14
CA MET A 560 3.22 -1.76 -23.89
C MET A 560 2.30 -2.92 -23.49
N ARG A 561 1.92 -2.98 -22.20
CA ARG A 561 1.04 -4.03 -21.68
C ARG A 561 -0.08 -3.45 -20.83
N LEU A 562 -1.32 -3.90 -21.10
CA LEU A 562 -2.50 -3.53 -20.34
C LEU A 562 -2.58 -4.28 -19.00
N SER A 563 -2.99 -3.56 -17.95
CA SER A 563 -3.26 -4.10 -16.62
C SER A 563 -4.69 -3.77 -16.22
N VAL A 564 -5.42 -4.75 -15.68
CA VAL A 564 -6.84 -4.60 -15.29
C VAL A 564 -6.96 -4.82 -13.78
N ALA A 565 -6.92 -3.74 -13.01
CA ALA A 565 -7.07 -3.77 -11.56
C ALA A 565 -8.48 -3.33 -11.11
N HIS A 566 -9.00 -3.92 -10.03
CA HIS A 566 -10.35 -3.65 -9.53
C HIS A 566 -10.37 -2.49 -8.51
N GLU A 567 -11.05 -1.40 -8.83
CA GLU A 567 -11.02 -0.10 -8.13
C GLU A 567 -11.29 -0.20 -6.61
N VAL A 568 -12.36 -0.88 -6.18
CA VAL A 568 -12.71 -0.98 -4.74
C VAL A 568 -11.59 -1.62 -3.92
N ARG A 569 -10.91 -2.64 -4.46
CA ARG A 569 -9.81 -3.33 -3.76
C ARG A 569 -8.56 -2.47 -3.69
N TYR A 570 -8.30 -1.70 -4.75
CA TYR A 570 -7.22 -0.75 -4.79
C TYR A 570 -7.40 0.32 -3.69
N ARG A 571 -8.59 0.92 -3.59
CA ARG A 571 -8.90 1.89 -2.52
C ARG A 571 -8.81 1.30 -1.11
N ILE A 572 -9.31 0.08 -0.92
CA ILE A 572 -9.15 -0.65 0.35
C ILE A 572 -7.67 -0.80 0.73
N SER A 573 -6.80 -1.11 -0.24
CA SER A 573 -5.36 -1.28 0.00
C SER A 573 -4.70 0.03 0.43
N GLN A 574 -5.01 1.14 -0.24
CA GLN A 574 -4.47 2.47 0.09
C GLN A 574 -4.92 2.93 1.49
N ALA A 575 -6.20 2.73 1.82
CA ALA A 575 -6.74 3.07 3.13
C ALA A 575 -6.11 2.22 4.24
N LYS A 576 -5.92 0.91 4.01
CA LYS A 576 -5.24 0.04 4.98
C LYS A 576 -3.80 0.46 5.20
N ALA A 577 -3.06 0.83 4.15
CA ALA A 577 -1.69 1.33 4.28
C ALA A 577 -1.63 2.60 5.15
N ALA A 578 -2.53 3.56 4.88
CA ALA A 578 -2.68 4.78 5.69
C ALA A 578 -2.96 4.49 7.16
N PHE A 579 -3.88 3.55 7.40
CA PHE A 579 -4.29 3.18 8.75
C PHE A 579 -3.16 2.51 9.53
N GLN A 580 -2.42 1.59 8.91
CA GLN A 580 -1.32 0.88 9.57
C GLN A 580 -0.17 1.82 9.96
N GLU A 581 0.13 2.82 9.14
CA GLU A 581 1.15 3.83 9.43
C GLU A 581 0.86 4.58 10.75
N ALA A 582 -0.41 4.93 10.99
CA ALA A 582 -0.84 5.67 12.18
C ALA A 582 -1.30 4.77 13.34
N LYS A 583 -1.41 3.45 13.13
CA LYS A 583 -2.06 2.52 14.06
C LYS A 583 -1.46 2.54 15.46
N ARG A 584 -0.14 2.42 15.60
CA ARG A 584 0.51 2.32 16.92
C ARG A 584 0.59 3.67 17.63
N LYS A 585 0.97 4.72 16.90
CA LYS A 585 1.30 6.03 17.47
C LYS A 585 0.08 6.91 17.76
N VAL A 586 -1.00 6.72 16.99
CA VAL A 586 -2.20 7.56 17.07
C VAL A 586 -3.40 6.74 17.49
N PHE A 587 -3.80 5.73 16.70
CA PHE A 587 -5.07 5.03 16.95
C PHE A 587 -5.03 4.16 18.22
N LYS A 588 -3.89 3.53 18.54
CA LYS A 588 -3.71 2.76 19.79
C LYS A 588 -3.23 3.58 20.99
N ASN A 589 -2.86 4.84 20.81
CA ASN A 589 -2.35 5.67 21.90
C ASN A 589 -3.51 6.09 22.83
N ARG A 590 -3.43 5.76 24.12
CA ARG A 590 -4.48 6.04 25.12
C ARG A 590 -4.54 7.52 25.52
N ALA A 591 -3.46 8.27 25.36
CA ALA A 591 -3.41 9.69 25.69
C ALA A 591 -4.25 10.57 24.73
N ILE A 592 -4.58 10.04 23.55
CA ILE A 592 -5.38 10.75 22.55
C ILE A 592 -6.85 10.35 22.70
N SER A 593 -7.73 11.36 22.81
CA SER A 593 -9.16 11.14 22.91
C SER A 593 -9.74 10.46 21.66
N LEU A 594 -10.79 9.66 21.87
CA LEU A 594 -11.47 8.94 20.79
C LEU A 594 -12.02 9.89 19.72
N ARG A 595 -12.48 11.08 20.12
CA ARG A 595 -12.99 12.12 19.23
C ARG A 595 -11.93 12.63 18.26
N ARG A 596 -10.71 12.90 18.72
CA ARG A 596 -9.63 13.35 17.82
C ARG A 596 -9.14 12.23 16.91
N LYS A 597 -9.08 10.99 17.40
CA LYS A 597 -8.81 9.80 16.55
C LYS A 597 -9.82 9.67 15.43
N ALA A 598 -11.10 9.88 15.72
CA ALA A 598 -12.19 9.82 14.74
C ALA A 598 -12.03 10.87 13.63
N VAL A 599 -11.69 12.11 13.97
CA VAL A 599 -11.43 13.19 12.99
C VAL A 599 -10.24 12.85 12.07
N LEU A 600 -9.16 12.28 12.62
CA LEU A 600 -8.01 11.85 11.83
C LEU A 600 -8.33 10.66 10.94
N LEU A 601 -9.10 9.69 11.44
CA LEU A 601 -9.55 8.55 10.66
C LEU A 601 -10.34 9.01 9.43
N GLN A 602 -11.26 9.97 9.60
CA GLN A 602 -12.04 10.55 8.50
C GLN A 602 -11.17 11.26 7.47
N SER A 603 -10.26 12.12 7.92
CA SER A 603 -9.47 13.00 7.04
C SER A 603 -8.30 12.31 6.34
N THR A 604 -7.73 11.25 6.92
CA THR A 604 -6.48 10.64 6.41
C THR A 604 -6.65 9.21 5.87
N VAL A 605 -7.58 8.43 6.43
CA VAL A 605 -7.78 7.02 6.08
C VAL A 605 -9.03 6.87 5.21
N LEU A 606 -10.18 7.35 5.69
CA LEU A 606 -11.45 7.22 4.96
C LEU A 606 -11.45 8.09 3.69
N SER A 607 -10.77 9.23 3.69
CA SER A 607 -10.62 10.06 2.48
C SER A 607 -9.98 9.31 1.31
N ARG A 608 -9.01 8.42 1.58
CA ARG A 608 -8.38 7.55 0.57
C ARG A 608 -9.29 6.41 0.14
N LEU A 609 -10.05 5.85 1.08
CA LEU A 609 -11.02 4.77 0.79
C LEU A 609 -12.18 5.25 -0.09
N LEU A 610 -12.65 6.47 0.16
CA LEU A 610 -13.86 7.05 -0.44
C LEU A 610 -13.57 7.92 -1.66
N GLN A 611 -12.31 8.05 -2.05
CA GLN A 611 -11.93 8.79 -3.25
C GLN A 611 -12.60 8.14 -4.47
N GLY A 612 -13.40 8.93 -5.20
CA GLY A 612 -14.16 8.44 -6.35
C GLY A 612 -15.41 7.61 -6.00
N ALA A 613 -15.70 7.33 -4.72
CA ALA A 613 -16.83 6.49 -4.34
C ALA A 613 -18.21 7.08 -4.70
N GLY A 614 -18.26 8.38 -5.00
CA GLY A 614 -19.46 9.06 -5.44
C GLY A 614 -19.90 8.68 -6.86
N SER A 615 -19.07 8.02 -7.67
CA SER A 615 -19.41 7.52 -9.01
C SER A 615 -19.58 6.01 -9.06
N TRP A 616 -19.59 5.33 -7.91
CA TRP A 616 -19.72 3.88 -7.88
C TRP A 616 -21.16 3.44 -8.14
N PRO A 617 -21.38 2.41 -9.00
CA PRO A 617 -22.69 1.76 -9.15
C PRO A 617 -23.08 1.01 -7.87
N PRO A 618 -24.30 0.44 -7.79
CA PRO A 618 -24.67 -0.44 -6.68
C PRO A 618 -23.59 -1.51 -6.45
N LEU A 619 -23.03 -1.55 -5.23
CA LEU A 619 -21.97 -2.50 -4.92
C LEU A 619 -22.53 -3.92 -4.87
N VAL A 620 -21.95 -4.82 -5.67
CA VAL A 620 -22.24 -6.26 -5.60
C VAL A 620 -21.89 -6.78 -4.20
N ASN A 621 -22.67 -7.74 -3.68
CA ASN A 621 -22.53 -8.30 -2.32
C ASN A 621 -21.08 -8.58 -1.89
N ARG A 622 -20.25 -9.12 -2.79
CA ARG A 622 -18.84 -9.41 -2.50
C ARG A 622 -18.02 -8.16 -2.16
N ASP A 623 -18.15 -7.12 -2.97
CA ASP A 623 -17.40 -5.87 -2.78
C ASP A 623 -17.99 -5.05 -1.64
N ARG A 624 -19.32 -5.08 -1.47
CA ARG A 624 -20.01 -4.51 -0.30
C ARG A 624 -19.49 -5.12 1.00
N HIS A 625 -19.42 -6.44 1.10
CA HIS A 625 -18.87 -7.12 2.28
C HIS A 625 -17.40 -6.74 2.55
N ALA A 626 -16.57 -6.65 1.51
CA ALA A 626 -15.17 -6.27 1.67
C ALA A 626 -15.02 -4.81 2.16
N PHE A 627 -15.87 -3.92 1.65
CA PHE A 627 -15.95 -2.53 2.07
C PHE A 627 -16.41 -2.40 3.54
N ASP A 628 -17.54 -3.01 3.88
CA ASP A 628 -18.11 -2.98 5.24
C ASP A 628 -17.15 -3.57 6.28
N ALA A 629 -16.53 -4.72 5.97
CA ALA A 629 -15.55 -5.35 6.84
C ALA A 629 -14.31 -4.46 7.06
N THR A 630 -13.90 -3.69 6.05
CA THR A 630 -12.75 -2.79 6.15
C THR A 630 -13.08 -1.56 7.00
N ILE A 631 -14.23 -0.93 6.78
CA ILE A 631 -14.74 0.17 7.62
C ILE A 631 -14.82 -0.29 9.08
N TRP A 632 -15.41 -1.47 9.31
CA TRP A 632 -15.56 -2.04 10.63
C TRP A 632 -14.22 -2.30 11.33
N ALA A 633 -13.22 -2.80 10.59
CA ALA A 633 -11.87 -2.98 11.13
C ALA A 633 -11.23 -1.65 11.58
N PHE A 634 -11.51 -0.53 10.90
CA PHE A 634 -11.01 0.78 11.29
C PHE A 634 -11.71 1.34 12.54
N TYR A 635 -13.01 1.07 12.73
CA TYR A 635 -13.76 1.57 13.88
C TYR A 635 -13.43 0.85 15.19
N ARG A 636 -13.05 -0.45 15.15
CA ARG A 636 -12.71 -1.22 16.37
C ARG A 636 -11.36 -0.85 16.99
N VAL A 637 -10.37 -0.52 16.17
CA VAL A 637 -8.97 -0.38 16.62
C VAL A 637 -8.70 0.84 17.54
N PRO A 638 -9.32 2.03 17.36
CA PRO A 638 -9.12 3.19 18.22
C PRO A 638 -9.38 2.99 19.72
N ARG A 639 -10.04 1.88 20.11
CA ARG A 639 -10.54 1.64 21.47
C ARG A 639 -9.67 0.77 22.38
N GLY A 640 -8.85 -0.11 21.82
CA GLY A 640 -7.87 -0.92 22.57
C GLY A 640 -8.40 -1.66 23.81
N GLY A 641 -8.81 -2.92 23.64
CA GLY A 641 -8.92 -3.89 24.74
C GLY A 641 -10.26 -3.86 25.48
N GLU A 642 -11.30 -4.39 24.85
CA GLU A 642 -12.45 -5.12 25.41
C GLU A 642 -13.30 -5.61 24.22
N GLN A 643 -13.77 -6.87 24.25
CA GLN A 643 -14.36 -7.53 23.08
C GLN A 643 -15.87 -7.28 22.89
N ASP A 644 -16.54 -6.62 23.85
CA ASP A 644 -18.01 -6.59 23.94
C ASP A 644 -18.71 -5.31 23.42
N TYR A 645 -17.98 -4.40 22.75
CA TYR A 645 -18.62 -3.23 22.13
C TYR A 645 -19.33 -3.57 20.83
N THR A 646 -20.61 -3.20 20.72
CA THR A 646 -21.36 -3.25 19.45
C THR A 646 -20.90 -2.18 18.47
N ALA A 647 -21.29 -2.34 17.20
CA ALA A 647 -21.01 -1.34 16.18
C ALA A 647 -21.67 0.00 16.44
N LEU A 648 -22.90 -0.01 16.94
CA LEU A 648 -23.62 1.17 17.38
C LEU A 648 -22.85 1.88 18.51
N SER A 649 -22.44 1.14 19.55
CA SER A 649 -21.64 1.71 20.65
C SER A 649 -20.28 2.23 20.17
N CYS A 650 -19.65 1.56 19.19
CA CYS A 650 -18.39 1.99 18.58
C CYS A 650 -18.51 3.38 17.94
N CYS A 651 -19.65 3.63 17.30
CA CYS A 651 -19.90 4.81 16.52
C CYS A 651 -20.40 6.00 17.35
N ALA A 652 -21.27 5.74 18.33
CA ALA A 652 -21.75 6.75 19.27
C ALA A 652 -20.60 7.43 20.02
N LEU A 653 -19.67 6.66 20.63
CA LEU A 653 -18.57 7.30 21.37
C LEU A 653 -17.50 7.91 20.44
N ALA A 654 -17.41 7.48 19.18
CA ALA A 654 -16.53 8.11 18.20
C ALA A 654 -17.07 9.45 17.68
N ARG A 655 -18.38 9.72 17.85
CA ARG A 655 -19.10 10.90 17.35
C ARG A 655 -18.73 11.25 15.90
N LEU A 656 -18.64 10.22 15.06
CA LEU A 656 -18.40 10.37 13.63
C LEU A 656 -19.68 10.93 12.99
N ASP A 657 -19.56 11.98 12.17
CA ASP A 657 -20.68 12.61 11.45
C ASP A 657 -21.56 11.63 10.65
N SER A 658 -21.09 10.42 10.34
CA SER A 658 -21.86 9.31 9.78
C SER A 658 -21.04 8.02 9.85
N PRO A 659 -21.40 7.05 10.71
CA PRO A 659 -20.72 5.77 10.79
C PRO A 659 -21.27 4.70 9.84
N ASP A 660 -22.53 4.86 9.43
CA ASP A 660 -23.21 3.92 8.56
C ASP A 660 -22.61 3.93 7.15
N THR A 661 -22.38 2.75 6.59
CA THR A 661 -21.71 2.62 5.29
C THR A 661 -22.59 3.12 4.15
N ASP A 662 -23.91 2.97 4.25
CA ASP A 662 -24.82 3.54 3.27
C ASP A 662 -24.77 5.06 3.31
N THR A 663 -24.93 5.67 4.49
CA THR A 663 -24.90 7.13 4.65
C THR A 663 -23.56 7.74 4.23
N ILE A 664 -22.43 7.05 4.44
CA ILE A 664 -21.12 7.44 3.91
C ILE A 664 -21.13 7.49 2.38
N LEU A 665 -21.66 6.44 1.72
CA LEU A 665 -21.75 6.39 0.26
C LEU A 665 -22.74 7.43 -0.29
N ARG A 666 -23.90 7.62 0.36
CA ARG A 666 -24.87 8.69 0.04
C ARG A 666 -24.21 10.06 0.06
N ARG A 667 -23.44 10.36 1.10
CA ARG A 667 -22.69 11.62 1.20
C ARG A 667 -21.72 11.82 0.04
N CYS A 668 -21.01 10.76 -0.38
CA CYS A 668 -20.11 10.80 -1.53
C CYS A 668 -20.88 11.06 -2.83
N ARG A 669 -22.00 10.38 -3.05
CA ARG A 669 -22.86 10.55 -4.23
C ARG A 669 -23.52 11.93 -4.29
N LEU A 670 -24.06 12.44 -3.19
CA LEU A 670 -24.57 13.83 -3.11
C LEU A 670 -23.47 14.87 -3.35
N SER A 671 -22.25 14.61 -2.88
CA SER A 671 -21.10 15.47 -3.15
C SER A 671 -20.65 15.41 -4.61
N TYR A 672 -20.81 14.26 -5.27
CA TYR A 672 -20.56 14.06 -6.69
C TYR A 672 -21.65 14.71 -7.55
N LEU A 673 -22.92 14.58 -7.18
CA LEU A 673 -24.04 15.25 -7.84
C LEU A 673 -23.84 16.77 -7.88
N ARG A 674 -23.40 17.38 -6.77
CA ARG A 674 -23.02 18.80 -6.77
C ARG A 674 -21.94 19.12 -7.81
N GLN A 675 -20.93 18.26 -7.95
CA GLN A 675 -19.85 18.44 -8.93
C GLN A 675 -20.37 18.32 -10.36
N LEU A 676 -21.28 17.37 -10.63
CA LEU A 676 -21.96 17.22 -11.91
C LEU A 676 -22.75 18.48 -12.30
N VAL A 677 -23.48 19.08 -11.36
CA VAL A 677 -24.23 20.33 -11.60
C VAL A 677 -23.29 21.51 -11.87
N GLN A 678 -22.12 21.52 -11.21
CA GLN A 678 -21.15 22.60 -11.36
C GLN A 678 -20.42 22.55 -12.71
N SER A 679 -19.91 21.39 -13.09
CA SER A 679 -18.96 21.24 -14.21
C SER A 679 -19.11 19.92 -14.99
N GLY A 680 -20.20 19.18 -14.83
CA GLY A 680 -20.42 17.92 -15.54
C GLY A 680 -20.67 18.15 -17.03
N PRO A 681 -19.92 17.47 -17.94
CA PRO A 681 -20.12 17.61 -19.37
C PRO A 681 -21.44 16.93 -19.82
N PRO A 682 -22.05 17.37 -20.94
CA PRO A 682 -23.30 16.79 -21.45
C PRO A 682 -23.25 15.28 -21.68
N GLN A 683 -22.10 14.75 -22.12
CA GLN A 683 -21.87 13.32 -22.36
C GLN A 683 -22.06 12.49 -21.08
N LEU A 684 -21.57 13.01 -19.95
CA LEU A 684 -21.68 12.34 -18.65
C LEU A 684 -23.13 12.39 -18.12
N TRP A 685 -23.83 13.51 -18.35
CA TRP A 685 -25.25 13.61 -18.02
C TRP A 685 -26.12 12.66 -18.84
N ALA A 686 -25.84 12.54 -20.15
CA ALA A 686 -26.50 11.56 -20.99
C ALA A 686 -26.24 10.11 -20.52
N ALA A 687 -24.98 9.79 -20.18
CA ALA A 687 -24.62 8.47 -19.65
C ALA A 687 -25.35 8.13 -18.35
N ILE A 688 -25.41 9.08 -17.40
CA ILE A 688 -26.14 8.89 -16.13
C ILE A 688 -27.64 8.73 -16.37
N ARG A 689 -28.24 9.50 -17.29
CA ARG A 689 -29.68 9.39 -17.59
C ARG A 689 -30.04 8.06 -18.26
N SER A 690 -29.12 7.49 -19.04
CA SER A 690 -29.26 6.15 -19.63
C SER A 690 -29.04 5.03 -18.60
N ASP A 691 -28.15 5.23 -17.63
CA ASP A 691 -27.97 4.31 -16.48
C ASP A 691 -29.05 4.59 -15.41
N ARG A 692 -30.24 4.04 -15.66
CA ARG A 692 -31.42 4.29 -14.84
C ARG A 692 -31.24 3.83 -13.39
N GLU A 693 -30.56 2.71 -13.16
CA GLU A 693 -30.29 2.19 -11.81
C GLU A 693 -29.44 3.18 -11.01
N TYR A 694 -28.39 3.74 -11.62
CA TYR A 694 -27.54 4.72 -10.97
C TYR A 694 -28.24 6.07 -10.78
N ALA A 695 -29.02 6.55 -11.76
CA ALA A 695 -29.77 7.79 -11.63
C ALA A 695 -30.90 7.70 -10.59
N GLU A 696 -31.61 6.57 -10.48
CA GLU A 696 -32.57 6.31 -9.40
C GLU A 696 -31.92 6.32 -8.02
N MET A 697 -30.67 5.82 -7.93
CA MET A 697 -29.90 5.89 -6.69
C MET A 697 -29.61 7.34 -6.27
N LEU A 698 -29.25 8.20 -7.23
CA LEU A 698 -29.03 9.63 -6.96
C LEU A 698 -30.33 10.36 -6.56
N GLU A 699 -31.45 10.01 -7.19
CA GLU A 699 -32.78 10.52 -6.82
C GLU A 699 -33.18 10.06 -5.41
N ALA A 700 -32.94 8.79 -5.09
CA ALA A 700 -33.19 8.24 -3.76
C ALA A 700 -32.33 8.92 -2.67
N ASP A 701 -31.07 9.24 -2.98
CA ASP A 701 -30.20 9.98 -2.07
C ASP A 701 -30.68 11.42 -1.83
N LEU A 702 -31.21 12.08 -2.86
CA LEU A 702 -31.82 13.40 -2.70
C LEU A 702 -33.11 13.36 -1.91
N ARG A 703 -33.95 12.34 -2.11
CA ARG A 703 -35.14 12.11 -1.28
C ARG A 703 -34.74 11.89 0.18
N TRP A 704 -33.73 11.07 0.44
CA TRP A 704 -33.17 10.88 1.78
C TRP A 704 -32.69 12.19 2.42
N LEU A 705 -31.96 13.03 1.65
CA LEU A 705 -31.52 14.34 2.12
C LEU A 705 -32.70 15.25 2.47
N CYS A 706 -33.73 15.27 1.63
CA CYS A 706 -34.96 16.03 1.84
C CYS A 706 -35.71 15.56 3.11
N GLN A 707 -35.86 14.24 3.30
CA GLN A 707 -36.53 13.66 4.47
C GLN A 707 -35.92 14.15 5.79
N TRP A 708 -34.60 14.25 5.88
CA TRP A 708 -33.91 14.77 7.07
C TRP A 708 -33.99 16.29 7.25
N THR A 709 -34.15 17.05 6.17
CA THR A 709 -33.95 18.52 6.22
C THR A 709 -35.19 19.35 5.96
N HIS A 710 -36.30 18.78 5.48
CA HIS A 710 -37.49 19.49 5.03
C HIS A 710 -38.08 20.49 6.04
N ALA A 711 -38.00 20.24 7.34
CA ALA A 711 -38.50 21.16 8.37
C ALA A 711 -37.56 22.36 8.63
N THR A 712 -36.36 22.35 8.05
CA THR A 712 -35.29 23.32 8.32
C THR A 712 -34.74 24.00 7.06
N THR A 713 -35.41 23.80 5.91
CA THR A 713 -35.08 24.38 4.62
C THR A 713 -36.37 24.73 3.87
N GLU A 714 -36.30 25.71 2.97
CA GLU A 714 -37.41 26.07 2.07
C GLU A 714 -37.46 25.18 0.82
N LEU A 715 -36.48 24.28 0.65
CA LEU A 715 -36.44 23.36 -0.48
C LEU A 715 -37.54 22.30 -0.36
N GLN A 716 -38.42 22.29 -1.36
CA GLN A 716 -39.52 21.32 -1.47
C GLN A 716 -39.02 19.97 -2.03
N HIS A 717 -39.93 19.00 -2.12
CA HIS A 717 -39.59 17.63 -2.52
C HIS A 717 -38.89 17.59 -3.90
N PRO A 718 -37.73 16.89 -4.04
CA PRO A 718 -36.89 16.94 -5.24
C PRO A 718 -37.60 16.40 -6.51
N ASP A 719 -38.50 15.43 -6.37
CA ASP A 719 -39.18 14.81 -7.52
C ASP A 719 -40.12 15.79 -8.26
N GLN A 720 -40.66 16.76 -7.53
CA GLN A 720 -41.57 17.79 -8.03
C GLN A 720 -40.82 19.10 -8.37
N HIS A 721 -39.77 19.43 -7.60
CA HIS A 721 -39.08 20.73 -7.69
C HIS A 721 -37.57 20.61 -7.89
N TRP A 722 -37.12 19.82 -8.87
CA TRP A 722 -35.70 19.66 -9.23
C TRP A 722 -34.98 21.01 -9.46
N SER A 723 -35.65 21.98 -10.07
CA SER A 723 -35.08 23.29 -10.40
C SER A 723 -34.55 24.04 -9.17
N LEU A 724 -35.25 23.94 -8.02
CA LEU A 724 -34.81 24.57 -6.77
C LEU A 724 -33.51 23.92 -6.24
N TRP A 725 -33.42 22.60 -6.32
CA TRP A 725 -32.22 21.85 -5.92
C TRP A 725 -31.04 22.13 -6.86
N TRP A 726 -31.28 22.19 -8.16
CA TRP A 726 -30.30 22.58 -9.17
C TRP A 726 -29.74 23.98 -8.89
N GLN A 727 -30.62 24.97 -8.70
CA GLN A 727 -30.24 26.35 -8.39
C GLN A 727 -29.43 26.43 -7.09
N CYS A 728 -29.84 25.71 -6.04
CA CYS A 728 -29.10 25.64 -4.79
C CYS A 728 -27.68 25.07 -4.98
N MET A 729 -27.54 23.98 -5.75
CA MET A 729 -26.23 23.38 -6.04
C MET A 729 -25.34 24.29 -6.91
N LYS A 730 -25.93 25.01 -7.85
CA LYS A 730 -25.21 25.88 -8.79
C LYS A 730 -24.78 27.20 -8.15
N HIS A 731 -25.70 27.90 -7.49
CA HIS A 731 -25.51 29.27 -7.01
C HIS A 731 -25.16 29.36 -5.52
N GLN A 732 -25.57 28.37 -4.71
CA GLN A 732 -25.33 28.36 -3.26
C GLN A 732 -24.67 27.04 -2.78
N PRO A 733 -23.51 26.65 -3.35
CA PRO A 733 -22.90 25.35 -3.07
C PRO A 733 -22.48 25.17 -1.60
N GLY A 734 -22.24 26.25 -0.86
CA GLY A 734 -21.99 26.21 0.59
C GLY A 734 -23.22 25.80 1.39
N CYS A 735 -24.41 26.30 1.02
CA CYS A 735 -25.67 25.96 1.65
C CYS A 735 -26.01 24.48 1.44
N TYR A 736 -25.93 24.00 0.19
CA TYR A 736 -26.13 22.59 -0.14
C TYR A 736 -25.18 21.65 0.64
N LYS A 737 -23.88 22.00 0.69
CA LYS A 737 -22.91 21.25 1.51
C LYS A 737 -23.30 21.23 2.99
N GLY A 738 -23.84 22.34 3.50
CA GLY A 738 -24.36 22.46 4.86
C GLY A 738 -25.55 21.52 5.12
N LEU A 739 -26.49 21.41 4.18
CA LEU A 739 -27.62 20.48 4.25
C LEU A 739 -27.16 19.03 4.28
N VAL A 740 -26.24 18.64 3.39
CA VAL A 740 -25.68 17.27 3.37
C VAL A 740 -25.00 16.95 4.70
N LYS A 741 -24.16 17.86 5.23
CA LYS A 741 -23.51 17.68 6.53
C LYS A 741 -24.53 17.54 7.68
N ARG A 742 -25.60 18.34 7.64
CA ARG A 742 -26.66 18.31 8.65
C ARG A 742 -27.43 16.99 8.63
N ALA A 743 -27.81 16.50 7.45
CA ALA A 743 -28.50 15.21 7.32
C ALA A 743 -27.64 14.04 7.84
N CYS A 744 -26.35 14.00 7.49
CA CYS A 744 -25.42 13.03 8.06
C CYS A 744 -25.36 13.14 9.61
N ALA A 745 -25.22 14.36 10.14
CA ALA A 745 -25.16 14.56 11.59
C ALA A 745 -26.45 14.18 12.33
N LEU A 746 -27.62 14.37 11.71
CA LEU A 746 -28.92 13.93 12.26
C LEU A 746 -29.02 12.40 12.28
N ASP A 747 -28.59 11.72 11.22
CA ASP A 747 -28.51 10.26 11.23
C ASP A 747 -27.49 9.75 12.27
N GLY A 748 -26.37 10.45 12.45
CA GLY A 748 -25.43 10.21 13.55
C GLY A 748 -26.05 10.36 14.94
N CYS A 749 -26.95 11.34 15.13
CA CYS A 749 -27.72 11.50 16.36
C CYS A 749 -28.67 10.31 16.59
N ARG A 750 -29.39 9.87 15.54
CA ARG A 750 -30.24 8.68 15.59
C ARG A 750 -29.44 7.44 15.99
N ILE A 751 -28.28 7.20 15.37
CA ILE A 751 -27.41 6.06 15.70
C ILE A 751 -26.91 6.14 17.15
N SER A 752 -26.60 7.34 17.64
CA SER A 752 -26.18 7.54 19.03
C SER A 752 -27.29 7.25 20.03
N LEU A 753 -28.53 7.64 19.72
CA LEU A 753 -29.72 7.30 20.51
C LEU A 753 -29.95 5.79 20.57
N VAL A 754 -29.88 5.10 19.43
CA VAL A 754 -30.00 3.63 19.36
C VAL A 754 -28.87 2.94 20.14
N ALA A 755 -27.65 3.46 20.07
CA ALA A 755 -26.51 2.93 20.82
C ALA A 755 -26.66 3.08 22.34
N ALA A 756 -27.20 4.22 22.81
CA ALA A 756 -27.49 4.45 24.21
C ALA A 756 -28.54 3.46 24.74
N LEU A 757 -29.59 3.22 23.94
CA LEU A 757 -30.63 2.22 24.25
C LEU A 757 -30.09 0.78 24.23
N ASP A 758 -29.25 0.41 23.26
CA ASP A 758 -28.60 -0.91 23.21
C ASP A 758 -27.68 -1.14 24.43
N GLN A 759 -26.94 -0.11 24.85
CA GLN A 759 -26.11 -0.20 26.04
C GLN A 759 -26.95 -0.33 27.33
N LEU A 760 -28.04 0.44 27.44
CA LEU A 760 -28.99 0.31 28.55
C LEU A 760 -29.59 -1.09 28.60
N HIS A 761 -30.11 -1.60 27.48
CA HIS A 761 -30.71 -2.94 27.40
C HIS A 761 -29.75 -4.02 27.89
N ARG A 762 -28.49 -3.99 27.42
CA ARG A 762 -27.44 -4.90 27.87
C ARG A 762 -27.17 -4.80 29.37
N ALA A 763 -27.14 -3.58 29.92
CA ALA A 763 -26.96 -3.35 31.35
C ALA A 763 -28.13 -3.93 32.15
N LEU A 764 -29.37 -3.72 31.71
CA LEU A 764 -30.57 -4.28 32.33
C LEU A 764 -30.56 -5.81 32.33
N CYS A 765 -30.23 -6.45 31.19
CA CYS A 765 -30.09 -7.90 31.13
C CYS A 765 -28.99 -8.42 32.07
N ALA A 766 -27.85 -7.73 32.14
CA ALA A 766 -26.76 -8.13 33.02
C ALA A 766 -27.15 -8.09 34.50
N VAL A 767 -27.91 -7.08 34.93
CA VAL A 767 -28.40 -6.96 36.31
C VAL A 767 -29.46 -8.04 36.62
N SER A 768 -30.31 -8.40 35.64
CA SER A 768 -31.31 -9.47 35.80
C SER A 768 -30.72 -10.89 35.64
N GLY A 769 -29.39 -11.06 35.61
CA GLY A 769 -28.72 -12.35 35.41
C GLY A 769 -28.90 -12.98 34.03
N GLY A 770 -29.48 -12.26 33.07
CA GLY A 770 -29.76 -12.73 31.71
C GLY A 770 -28.65 -12.37 30.71
N ARG A 771 -28.47 -13.18 29.67
CA ARG A 771 -27.65 -12.76 28.50
C ARG A 771 -28.46 -11.77 27.65
N PRO A 772 -27.82 -10.81 26.95
CA PRO A 772 -28.53 -9.93 26.02
C PRO A 772 -29.22 -10.74 24.93
N CYS A 773 -30.55 -10.82 24.98
CA CYS A 773 -31.36 -11.48 23.98
C CYS A 773 -31.54 -10.52 22.79
N LEU A 774 -30.64 -10.57 21.80
CA LEU A 774 -30.98 -10.09 20.46
C LEU A 774 -32.02 -11.08 19.93
N GLY A 775 -33.26 -10.63 19.74
CA GLY A 775 -34.36 -11.48 19.28
C GLY A 775 -33.91 -12.31 18.07
N ARG A 776 -34.07 -13.63 18.15
CA ARG A 776 -33.71 -14.52 17.02
C ARG A 776 -34.46 -14.01 15.79
N LEU A 777 -33.72 -13.64 14.75
CA LEU A 777 -34.29 -13.57 13.40
C LEU A 777 -34.92 -14.94 13.14
N GLN A 778 -36.13 -14.98 12.56
CA GLN A 778 -36.80 -16.22 12.18
C GLN A 778 -35.77 -17.18 11.56
N GLU A 779 -35.58 -18.33 12.18
CA GLU A 779 -34.59 -19.29 11.71
C GLU A 779 -35.02 -19.77 10.33
N GLU A 780 -34.18 -19.56 9.30
CA GLU A 780 -34.46 -20.10 7.97
C GLU A 780 -34.60 -21.64 8.06
N PRO A 781 -35.64 -22.23 7.44
CA PRO A 781 -35.92 -23.65 7.55
C PRO A 781 -34.76 -24.51 7.04
N LEU A 782 -34.62 -25.73 7.58
CA LEU A 782 -33.65 -26.71 7.09
C LEU A 782 -34.14 -27.24 5.74
N THR A 783 -33.30 -27.15 4.71
CA THR A 783 -33.71 -27.45 3.32
C THR A 783 -33.21 -28.81 2.84
N ASP A 784 -32.15 -29.37 3.42
CA ASP A 784 -31.51 -30.61 2.96
C ASP A 784 -30.94 -31.45 4.11
N LEU A 785 -30.77 -32.76 3.86
CA LEU A 785 -30.29 -33.77 4.82
C LEU A 785 -29.27 -34.70 4.13
N CYS A 786 -28.17 -35.01 4.81
CA CYS A 786 -27.29 -36.11 4.41
C CYS A 786 -27.60 -37.33 5.28
N LEU A 787 -28.21 -38.36 4.69
CA LEU A 787 -28.68 -39.55 5.42
C LEU A 787 -27.54 -40.33 6.10
N PRO A 788 -26.43 -40.70 5.43
CA PRO A 788 -25.37 -41.49 6.08
C PRO A 788 -24.64 -40.76 7.20
N CYS A 789 -24.59 -39.42 7.12
CA CYS A 789 -23.98 -38.57 8.16
C CYS A 789 -24.99 -38.03 9.17
N ARG A 790 -26.29 -38.31 8.97
CA ARG A 790 -27.43 -37.78 9.74
C ARG A 790 -27.29 -36.29 10.07
N ARG A 791 -26.95 -35.49 9.04
CA ARG A 791 -26.62 -34.07 9.19
C ARG A 791 -27.53 -33.18 8.34
N ALA A 792 -28.16 -32.21 8.97
CA ALA A 792 -29.04 -31.25 8.30
C ALA A 792 -28.29 -30.01 7.76
N PHE A 793 -28.86 -29.39 6.72
CA PHE A 793 -28.29 -28.23 6.04
C PHE A 793 -29.39 -27.21 5.71
N ARG A 794 -29.06 -25.91 5.81
CA ARG A 794 -29.94 -24.79 5.41
C ARG A 794 -29.87 -24.43 3.92
N SER A 795 -29.02 -25.13 3.14
CA SER A 795 -28.87 -24.88 1.70
C SER A 795 -28.36 -26.11 0.97
N LYS A 796 -28.98 -26.41 -0.18
CA LYS A 796 -28.55 -27.44 -1.14
C LYS A 796 -27.08 -27.31 -1.56
N VAL A 797 -26.56 -26.10 -1.65
CA VAL A 797 -25.15 -25.86 -2.01
C VAL A 797 -24.21 -26.33 -0.91
N ALA A 798 -24.57 -26.08 0.36
CA ALA A 798 -23.79 -26.53 1.51
C ALA A 798 -23.81 -28.06 1.65
N TRP A 799 -24.99 -28.67 1.45
CA TRP A 799 -25.15 -30.12 1.38
C TRP A 799 -24.31 -30.73 0.25
N ALA A 800 -24.42 -30.20 -0.98
CA ALA A 800 -23.69 -30.73 -2.13
C ALA A 800 -22.16 -30.65 -1.93
N GLY A 801 -21.68 -29.58 -1.29
CA GLY A 801 -20.27 -29.44 -0.93
C GLY A 801 -19.80 -30.37 0.19
N HIS A 802 -20.70 -30.80 1.09
CA HIS A 802 -20.43 -31.85 2.07
C HIS A 802 -20.43 -33.23 1.40
N ALA A 803 -21.50 -33.58 0.69
CA ALA A 803 -21.67 -34.85 -0.01
C ALA A 803 -20.55 -35.10 -1.02
N ALA A 804 -20.08 -34.07 -1.74
CA ALA A 804 -18.97 -34.21 -2.69
C ALA A 804 -17.62 -34.55 -2.03
N ARG A 805 -17.40 -34.10 -0.78
CA ARG A 805 -16.15 -34.31 -0.03
C ARG A 805 -16.17 -35.60 0.78
N MET A 806 -17.29 -35.91 1.43
CA MET A 806 -17.41 -37.06 2.34
C MET A 806 -17.88 -38.33 1.63
N HIS A 807 -18.73 -38.20 0.60
CA HIS A 807 -19.38 -39.32 -0.07
C HIS A 807 -19.14 -39.35 -1.59
N GLY A 808 -18.25 -38.49 -2.10
CA GLY A 808 -17.89 -38.48 -3.53
C GLY A 808 -19.00 -38.00 -4.47
N TYR A 809 -20.11 -37.45 -3.97
CA TYR A 809 -21.23 -36.98 -4.79
C TYR A 809 -20.79 -36.07 -5.94
N ARG A 810 -21.34 -36.30 -7.14
CA ARG A 810 -21.16 -35.47 -8.33
C ARG A 810 -22.53 -35.25 -8.96
N SER A 811 -22.89 -34.00 -9.22
CA SER A 811 -24.16 -33.69 -9.88
C SER A 811 -24.21 -34.27 -11.30
N SER A 812 -25.41 -34.53 -11.81
CA SER A 812 -25.62 -34.94 -13.21
C SER A 812 -24.87 -34.00 -14.19
N ALA A 813 -24.99 -32.68 -14.01
CA ALA A 813 -24.24 -31.70 -14.80
C ALA A 813 -22.69 -31.87 -14.75
N TYR A 814 -22.14 -32.39 -13.64
CA TYR A 814 -20.71 -32.68 -13.52
C TYR A 814 -20.32 -33.97 -14.26
N LEU A 815 -21.14 -35.02 -14.16
CA LEU A 815 -20.92 -36.32 -14.79
C LEU A 815 -21.09 -36.24 -16.32
N THR A 816 -22.09 -35.49 -16.77
CA THR A 816 -22.40 -35.26 -18.19
C THR A 816 -21.31 -34.44 -18.89
N GLY A 817 -20.74 -33.43 -18.21
CA GLY A 817 -19.71 -32.55 -18.76
C GLY A 817 -18.31 -33.17 -18.69
N SER A 818 -17.97 -34.07 -19.63
CA SER A 818 -16.64 -34.69 -19.77
C SER A 818 -15.70 -33.95 -20.74
N GLY A 819 -16.23 -33.11 -21.63
CA GLY A 819 -15.47 -32.32 -22.61
C GLY A 819 -15.78 -30.81 -22.58
N ASN A 820 -15.44 -30.13 -23.67
CA ASN A 820 -15.70 -28.69 -23.85
C ASN A 820 -16.99 -28.42 -24.64
N LEU A 821 -17.47 -29.38 -25.43
CA LEU A 821 -18.67 -29.27 -26.26
C LEU A 821 -19.94 -29.68 -25.50
N CYS A 822 -20.98 -28.86 -25.55
CA CYS A 822 -22.32 -29.27 -25.15
C CYS A 822 -22.96 -30.08 -26.28
N LEU A 823 -23.22 -31.37 -26.03
CA LEU A 823 -23.86 -32.27 -26.99
C LEU A 823 -25.37 -32.05 -27.10
N CYS A 824 -25.93 -30.99 -26.52
CA CYS A 824 -27.33 -30.60 -26.70
C CYS A 824 -27.45 -29.33 -27.57
N CYS A 825 -26.92 -28.21 -27.08
CA CYS A 825 -27.00 -26.93 -27.79
C CYS A 825 -25.90 -26.71 -28.84
N GLY A 826 -24.95 -27.65 -28.98
CA GLY A 826 -23.83 -27.54 -29.94
C GLY A 826 -22.79 -26.47 -29.60
N LYS A 827 -22.89 -25.81 -28.44
CA LYS A 827 -21.92 -24.77 -28.02
C LYS A 827 -20.64 -25.39 -27.44
N ASN A 828 -19.48 -24.97 -27.93
CA ASN A 828 -18.16 -25.35 -27.44
C ASN A 828 -17.61 -24.31 -26.47
N PHE A 829 -17.35 -24.71 -25.22
CA PHE A 829 -16.92 -23.86 -24.11
C PHE A 829 -15.41 -23.99 -23.90
N GLY A 830 -14.70 -22.89 -23.67
CA GLY A 830 -13.22 -22.92 -23.46
C GLY A 830 -12.72 -23.79 -22.29
N SER A 831 -13.59 -24.26 -21.40
CA SER A 831 -13.21 -25.29 -20.40
C SER A 831 -14.39 -26.14 -19.96
N VAL A 832 -14.09 -27.37 -19.56
CA VAL A 832 -15.03 -28.31 -18.94
C VAL A 832 -15.76 -27.68 -17.75
N GLY A 833 -15.07 -26.87 -16.94
CA GLY A 833 -15.66 -26.16 -15.80
C GLY A 833 -16.68 -25.07 -16.18
N ARG A 834 -16.64 -24.54 -17.41
CA ARG A 834 -17.64 -23.61 -17.95
C ARG A 834 -18.82 -24.35 -18.55
N LEU A 835 -18.58 -25.46 -19.25
CA LEU A 835 -19.64 -26.36 -19.70
C LEU A 835 -20.47 -26.87 -18.52
N ARG A 836 -19.82 -27.35 -17.45
CA ARG A 836 -20.52 -27.81 -16.23
C ARG A 836 -21.40 -26.73 -15.59
N ARG A 837 -20.94 -25.47 -15.61
CA ARG A 837 -21.75 -24.32 -15.18
C ARG A 837 -22.95 -24.08 -16.09
N HIS A 838 -22.75 -24.14 -17.41
CA HIS A 838 -23.84 -24.05 -18.37
C HIS A 838 -24.89 -25.16 -18.16
N LEU A 839 -24.45 -26.41 -17.97
CA LEU A 839 -25.34 -27.55 -17.69
C LEU A 839 -26.09 -27.43 -16.35
N THR A 840 -25.51 -26.71 -15.38
CA THR A 840 -26.19 -26.40 -14.12
C THR A 840 -27.27 -25.32 -14.30
N VAL A 841 -27.03 -24.34 -15.18
CA VAL A 841 -27.93 -23.18 -15.41
C VAL A 841 -29.01 -23.50 -16.44
N VAL A 842 -28.74 -24.40 -17.38
CA VAL A 842 -29.64 -24.78 -18.47
C VAL A 842 -29.93 -26.28 -18.40
N PRO A 843 -30.89 -26.72 -17.55
CA PRO A 843 -31.24 -28.13 -17.38
C PRO A 843 -31.69 -28.80 -18.69
N ALA A 844 -32.29 -28.05 -19.61
CA ALA A 844 -32.67 -28.51 -20.94
C ALA A 844 -31.48 -29.08 -21.74
N CYS A 845 -30.26 -28.55 -21.52
CA CYS A 845 -29.06 -29.05 -22.17
C CYS A 845 -28.55 -30.37 -21.57
N VAL A 846 -28.92 -30.70 -20.34
CA VAL A 846 -28.68 -32.02 -19.74
C VAL A 846 -29.72 -33.02 -20.25
N GLN A 847 -30.97 -32.59 -20.43
CA GLN A 847 -32.08 -33.43 -20.91
C GLN A 847 -31.89 -33.87 -22.37
N GLY A 848 -31.48 -32.94 -23.25
CA GLY A 848 -31.17 -33.24 -24.66
C GLY A 848 -29.73 -33.66 -24.89
N TRP A 849 -29.02 -34.18 -23.89
CA TRP A 849 -27.60 -34.50 -24.03
C TRP A 849 -27.37 -35.60 -25.07
N GLY A 850 -26.58 -35.30 -26.11
CA GLY A 850 -26.32 -36.18 -27.25
C GLY A 850 -27.11 -35.81 -28.52
N SER A 851 -28.05 -34.87 -28.44
CA SER A 851 -28.87 -34.47 -29.60
C SER A 851 -28.04 -33.80 -30.69
N PHE A 852 -26.87 -33.27 -30.38
CA PHE A 852 -25.96 -32.64 -31.33
C PHE A 852 -24.80 -33.58 -31.69
N GLN A 853 -24.64 -33.84 -32.98
CA GLN A 853 -23.51 -34.60 -33.54
C GLN A 853 -22.60 -33.67 -34.36
N ARG A 854 -21.30 -33.69 -34.04
CA ARG A 854 -20.27 -32.89 -34.74
C ARG A 854 -20.06 -33.38 -36.18
N ALA A 855 -19.82 -32.46 -37.11
CA ALA A 855 -19.44 -32.81 -38.48
C ALA A 855 -18.03 -33.44 -38.53
N SER A 856 -17.87 -34.51 -39.32
CA SER A 856 -16.71 -35.42 -39.32
C SER A 856 -15.37 -34.81 -39.74
N SER A 857 -15.31 -33.54 -40.13
CA SER A 857 -14.14 -32.88 -40.75
C SER A 857 -13.58 -31.68 -39.98
N THR A 858 -13.96 -31.45 -38.72
CA THR A 858 -13.41 -30.34 -37.92
C THR A 858 -12.24 -30.79 -37.04
N THR A 859 -11.04 -30.35 -37.38
CA THR A 859 -9.84 -30.41 -36.53
C THR A 859 -10.16 -29.76 -35.18
N THR A 860 -9.85 -30.45 -34.07
CA THR A 860 -9.95 -29.89 -32.71
C THR A 860 -9.04 -28.67 -32.59
N THR A 861 -9.60 -27.49 -32.79
CA THR A 861 -8.94 -26.22 -32.47
C THR A 861 -8.81 -26.15 -30.96
N GLU A 862 -7.60 -25.96 -30.43
CA GLU A 862 -7.40 -25.70 -29.00
C GLU A 862 -8.08 -24.38 -28.63
N VAL A 863 -9.22 -24.47 -27.93
CA VAL A 863 -10.00 -23.31 -27.51
C VAL A 863 -9.40 -22.75 -26.22
N HIS A 864 -9.02 -21.47 -26.24
CA HIS A 864 -8.49 -20.78 -25.06
C HIS A 864 -9.46 -20.88 -23.85
N PRO A 865 -9.00 -21.11 -22.60
CA PRO A 865 -9.84 -21.32 -21.42
C PRO A 865 -10.90 -20.23 -21.14
N LEU A 866 -10.62 -19.01 -21.60
CA LEU A 866 -11.50 -17.85 -21.44
C LEU A 866 -12.38 -17.54 -22.66
N ALA A 867 -12.25 -18.28 -23.77
CA ALA A 867 -13.00 -18.04 -25.00
C ALA A 867 -14.53 -18.11 -24.82
N PRO A 868 -15.31 -17.35 -25.63
CA PRO A 868 -16.75 -17.52 -25.79
C PRO A 868 -17.18 -18.96 -25.98
N PRO A 869 -18.36 -19.34 -25.47
CA PRO A 869 -19.06 -20.45 -26.08
C PRO A 869 -19.44 -20.08 -27.52
N PHE A 870 -18.90 -20.77 -28.51
CA PHE A 870 -19.28 -20.62 -29.91
C PHE A 870 -20.00 -21.89 -30.39
N LEU A 871 -20.83 -21.77 -31.42
CA LEU A 871 -21.57 -22.90 -31.97
C LEU A 871 -20.64 -23.71 -32.88
N GLU A 872 -20.50 -25.01 -32.59
CA GLU A 872 -19.78 -25.93 -33.47
C GLU A 872 -20.64 -26.31 -34.69
N GLN A 873 -20.00 -26.63 -35.80
CA GLN A 873 -20.71 -27.16 -36.97
C GLN A 873 -21.12 -28.62 -36.73
N GLY A 874 -22.39 -28.91 -36.92
CA GLY A 874 -22.96 -30.23 -36.70
C GLY A 874 -24.44 -30.32 -37.05
N THR A 875 -25.03 -31.47 -36.74
CA THR A 875 -26.46 -31.76 -37.00
C THR A 875 -27.18 -32.10 -35.70
N TRP A 876 -28.41 -31.62 -35.55
CA TRP A 876 -29.28 -32.00 -34.44
C TRP A 876 -30.13 -33.20 -34.84
N ARG A 877 -30.01 -34.28 -34.09
CA ARG A 877 -30.92 -35.42 -34.15
C ARG A 877 -31.81 -35.40 -32.92
N PRO A 878 -33.14 -35.53 -33.08
CA PRO A 878 -34.01 -35.75 -31.93
C PRO A 878 -33.62 -37.08 -31.28
N ILE A 879 -33.14 -37.02 -30.04
CA ILE A 879 -33.05 -38.19 -29.18
C ILE A 879 -34.47 -38.43 -28.66
N PRO A 880 -34.99 -39.67 -28.64
CA PRO A 880 -36.22 -39.97 -27.94
C PRO A 880 -36.04 -39.54 -26.49
N VAL A 881 -36.75 -38.48 -26.10
CA VAL A 881 -36.76 -37.96 -24.72
C VAL A 881 -37.08 -39.14 -23.82
N ALA A 882 -36.12 -39.59 -23.00
CA ALA A 882 -36.44 -40.52 -21.93
C ALA A 882 -37.48 -39.83 -21.06
N ALA A 883 -38.68 -40.42 -21.02
CA ALA A 883 -39.83 -39.86 -20.33
C ALA A 883 -39.51 -39.54 -18.86
N ASP A 884 -39.83 -38.33 -18.43
CA ASP A 884 -40.13 -37.91 -17.05
C ASP A 884 -39.20 -38.29 -15.88
N CYS A 885 -37.91 -38.55 -16.09
CA CYS A 885 -36.96 -38.72 -14.97
C CYS A 885 -36.36 -37.39 -14.46
N GLN A 886 -37.10 -36.28 -14.43
CA GLN A 886 -36.58 -35.04 -13.85
C GLN A 886 -36.75 -35.01 -12.34
N GLY A 887 -35.61 -35.08 -11.64
CA GLY A 887 -35.57 -34.97 -10.19
C GLY A 887 -35.88 -36.28 -9.46
N ILE A 888 -35.83 -37.42 -10.14
CA ILE A 888 -35.94 -38.77 -9.57
C ILE A 888 -34.61 -39.51 -9.78
N SER A 889 -34.20 -40.34 -8.82
CA SER A 889 -33.02 -41.20 -8.95
C SER A 889 -33.41 -42.52 -9.62
N PRO A 890 -33.03 -42.78 -10.89
CA PRO A 890 -33.45 -43.98 -11.61
C PRO A 890 -32.86 -45.26 -11.00
N GLY A 891 -31.65 -45.18 -10.44
CA GLY A 891 -31.03 -46.30 -9.74
C GLY A 891 -31.81 -46.68 -8.48
N LEU A 892 -32.19 -45.69 -7.67
CA LEU A 892 -32.99 -45.90 -6.47
C LEU A 892 -34.39 -46.42 -6.82
N LEU A 893 -35.05 -45.82 -7.82
CA LEU A 893 -36.38 -46.26 -8.27
C LEU A 893 -36.38 -47.73 -8.69
N SER A 894 -35.40 -48.15 -9.49
CA SER A 894 -35.28 -49.54 -9.95
C SER A 894 -35.05 -50.54 -8.81
N GLN A 895 -34.37 -50.14 -7.74
CA GLN A 895 -34.22 -50.97 -6.55
C GLN A 895 -35.48 -50.98 -5.68
N LEU A 896 -36.16 -49.84 -5.52
CA LEU A 896 -37.44 -49.77 -4.81
C LEU A 896 -38.53 -50.61 -5.50
N GLU A 897 -38.56 -50.64 -6.83
CA GLU A 897 -39.47 -51.49 -7.62
C GLU A 897 -39.26 -53.00 -7.41
N GLN A 898 -38.09 -53.41 -6.92
CA GLN A 898 -37.80 -54.82 -6.61
C GLN A 898 -38.25 -55.22 -5.20
N LEU A 899 -38.63 -54.25 -4.36
CA LEU A 899 -39.06 -54.48 -2.99
C LEU A 899 -40.60 -54.57 -2.92
N ALA A 900 -41.11 -55.67 -2.36
CA ALA A 900 -42.54 -55.84 -2.09
C ALA A 900 -42.72 -56.66 -0.81
N GLN A 901 -43.58 -56.17 0.10
CA GLN A 901 -43.93 -56.87 1.36
C GLN A 901 -42.72 -57.23 2.25
N CYS A 902 -41.68 -56.39 2.22
CA CYS A 902 -40.51 -56.49 3.10
C CYS A 902 -40.66 -55.58 4.34
N ASP A 903 -39.70 -55.68 5.26
CA ASP A 903 -39.65 -54.81 6.44
C ASP A 903 -39.31 -53.36 6.04
N GLU A 904 -39.88 -52.37 6.74
CA GLU A 904 -39.64 -50.95 6.48
C GLU A 904 -38.16 -50.58 6.60
N GLN A 905 -37.44 -51.29 7.47
CA GLN A 905 -36.00 -51.09 7.65
C GLN A 905 -35.20 -51.45 6.40
N GLU A 906 -35.63 -52.43 5.59
CA GLU A 906 -34.99 -52.78 4.32
C GLU A 906 -35.22 -51.71 3.26
N VAL A 907 -36.42 -51.12 3.24
CA VAL A 907 -36.75 -49.99 2.35
C VAL A 907 -35.95 -48.74 2.73
N TRP A 908 -35.81 -48.46 4.04
CA TRP A 908 -35.00 -47.34 4.52
C TRP A 908 -33.52 -47.52 4.18
N GLN A 909 -32.96 -48.72 4.37
CA GLN A 909 -31.56 -49.02 4.01
C GLN A 909 -31.31 -48.81 2.52
N CYS A 910 -32.25 -49.23 1.66
CA CYS A 910 -32.20 -48.99 0.22
C CYS A 910 -32.14 -47.48 -0.10
N ILE A 911 -32.90 -46.64 0.61
CA ILE A 911 -32.86 -45.18 0.42
C ILE A 911 -31.55 -44.57 0.94
N GLU A 912 -31.04 -45.03 2.09
CA GLU A 912 -29.82 -44.54 2.73
C GLU A 912 -28.55 -44.80 1.90
N ASP A 913 -28.53 -45.90 1.14
CA ASP A 913 -27.41 -46.27 0.26
C ASP A 913 -27.22 -45.33 -0.95
N TYR A 914 -28.22 -44.50 -1.27
CA TYR A 914 -28.13 -43.52 -2.36
C TYR A 914 -27.84 -42.10 -1.87
N ILE A 915 -26.76 -41.52 -2.41
CA ILE A 915 -26.36 -40.14 -2.11
C ILE A 915 -26.97 -39.19 -3.14
N GLU A 916 -28.18 -38.69 -2.89
CA GLU A 916 -28.87 -37.72 -3.74
C GLU A 916 -29.47 -36.56 -2.93
N PRO A 917 -29.78 -35.39 -3.55
CA PRO A 917 -30.42 -34.29 -2.84
C PRO A 917 -31.74 -34.73 -2.22
N LEU A 918 -32.12 -34.14 -1.09
CA LEU A 918 -33.34 -34.56 -0.38
C LEU A 918 -34.59 -34.42 -1.27
N SER A 919 -34.64 -33.37 -2.09
CA SER A 919 -35.70 -33.18 -3.08
C SER A 919 -35.83 -34.35 -4.06
N VAL A 920 -34.71 -34.98 -4.42
CA VAL A 920 -34.66 -36.10 -5.39
C VAL A 920 -35.08 -37.41 -4.75
N LEU A 921 -34.59 -37.69 -3.54
CA LEU A 921 -35.01 -38.86 -2.76
C LEU A 921 -36.53 -38.83 -2.51
N ARG A 922 -37.05 -37.70 -2.03
CA ARG A 922 -38.49 -37.51 -1.80
C ARG A 922 -39.31 -37.68 -3.08
N ALA A 923 -38.88 -37.07 -4.18
CA ALA A 923 -39.57 -37.22 -5.47
C ALA A 923 -39.55 -38.68 -5.97
N THR A 924 -38.47 -39.42 -5.71
CA THR A 924 -38.36 -40.84 -6.08
C THR A 924 -39.32 -41.72 -5.30
N VAL A 925 -39.42 -41.53 -3.98
CA VAL A 925 -40.36 -42.26 -3.13
C VAL A 925 -41.81 -41.90 -3.46
N ILE A 926 -42.11 -40.62 -3.72
CA ILE A 926 -43.43 -40.20 -4.21
C ILE A 926 -43.75 -40.92 -5.52
N HIS A 927 -42.83 -40.91 -6.48
CA HIS A 927 -43.05 -41.56 -7.77
C HIS A 927 -43.31 -43.08 -7.63
N TRP A 928 -42.53 -43.75 -6.78
CA TRP A 928 -42.71 -45.18 -6.49
C TRP A 928 -44.11 -45.48 -5.90
N ARG A 929 -44.59 -44.64 -4.98
CA ARG A 929 -45.96 -44.70 -4.44
C ARG A 929 -47.02 -44.50 -5.52
N GLU A 930 -46.84 -43.50 -6.38
CA GLU A 930 -47.78 -43.17 -7.44
C GLU A 930 -47.94 -44.30 -8.47
N GLN A 931 -46.87 -45.03 -8.77
CA GLN A 931 -46.93 -46.20 -9.65
C GLN A 931 -47.66 -47.40 -9.03
N HIS A 932 -47.71 -47.48 -7.70
CA HIS A 932 -48.28 -48.62 -6.94
C HIS A 932 -49.50 -48.23 -6.08
N ARG A 933 -50.31 -47.25 -6.53
CA ARG A 933 -51.52 -46.77 -5.82
C ARG A 933 -52.52 -47.87 -5.42
N GLY A 934 -52.49 -49.03 -6.07
CA GLY A 934 -53.36 -50.17 -5.78
C GLY A 934 -52.89 -51.09 -4.65
N SER A 935 -51.73 -50.85 -4.04
CA SER A 935 -51.16 -51.67 -2.97
C SER A 935 -51.07 -50.89 -1.67
N GLU A 936 -51.80 -51.33 -0.63
CA GLU A 936 -51.82 -50.66 0.68
C GLU A 936 -50.42 -50.60 1.32
N TRP A 937 -49.64 -51.68 1.20
CA TRP A 937 -48.26 -51.72 1.72
C TRP A 937 -47.36 -50.65 1.09
N HIS A 938 -47.40 -50.46 -0.23
CA HIS A 938 -46.57 -49.46 -0.90
C HIS A 938 -46.95 -48.03 -0.51
N VAL A 939 -48.24 -47.79 -0.27
CA VAL A 939 -48.73 -46.47 0.16
C VAL A 939 -48.28 -46.16 1.59
N GLU A 940 -48.51 -47.09 2.52
CA GLU A 940 -48.17 -46.93 3.94
C GLU A 940 -46.65 -46.78 4.13
N VAL A 941 -45.85 -47.68 3.56
CA VAL A 941 -44.39 -47.65 3.69
C VAL A 941 -43.81 -46.38 3.04
N ALA A 942 -44.29 -45.96 1.87
CA ALA A 942 -43.81 -44.73 1.24
C ALA A 942 -44.14 -43.47 2.07
N GLU A 943 -45.30 -43.42 2.73
CA GLU A 943 -45.65 -42.32 3.64
C GLU A 943 -44.71 -42.28 4.86
N ASN A 944 -44.42 -43.43 5.46
CA ASN A 944 -43.47 -43.56 6.56
C ASN A 944 -42.05 -43.12 6.13
N MET A 945 -41.58 -43.55 4.96
CA MET A 945 -40.28 -43.11 4.42
C MET A 945 -40.25 -41.59 4.14
N LEU A 946 -41.36 -40.99 3.67
CA LEU A 946 -41.43 -39.55 3.43
C LEU A 946 -41.44 -38.71 4.73
N LEU A 947 -41.93 -39.27 5.84
CA LEU A 947 -41.81 -38.68 7.17
C LEU A 947 -40.37 -38.74 7.69
N LEU A 948 -39.67 -39.86 7.46
CA LEU A 948 -38.26 -40.02 7.81
C LEU A 948 -37.33 -39.17 6.92
N LEU A 949 -37.74 -38.83 5.70
CA LEU A 949 -37.03 -37.90 4.81
C LEU A 949 -37.27 -36.42 5.17
N ASP A 950 -37.37 -36.10 6.46
CA ASP A 950 -37.42 -34.75 7.02
C ASP A 950 -36.10 -34.45 7.78
N PRO A 951 -35.39 -33.35 7.47
CA PRO A 951 -34.18 -32.96 8.18
C PRO A 951 -34.36 -32.79 9.69
N GLU A 952 -35.55 -32.45 10.17
CA GLU A 952 -35.83 -32.27 11.61
C GLU A 952 -36.05 -33.60 12.33
N VAL A 953 -36.47 -34.64 11.60
CA VAL A 953 -36.77 -35.97 12.16
C VAL A 953 -35.52 -36.85 12.18
N SER A 954 -34.73 -36.85 11.11
CA SER A 954 -33.65 -37.84 10.90
C SER A 954 -32.22 -37.31 11.08
N ALA A 955 -32.04 -36.03 11.43
CA ALA A 955 -30.71 -35.48 11.66
C ALA A 955 -30.29 -35.57 13.14
N ASP A 956 -29.16 -36.24 13.40
CA ASP A 956 -28.48 -36.22 14.69
C ASP A 956 -27.67 -34.91 14.88
N PHE A 957 -27.28 -34.28 13.76
CA PHE A 957 -26.45 -33.08 13.75
C PHE A 957 -27.14 -31.92 13.03
N LEU A 958 -27.65 -30.98 13.81
CA LEU A 958 -28.19 -29.72 13.33
C LEU A 958 -27.07 -28.66 13.19
N PRO A 959 -27.12 -27.80 12.16
CA PRO A 959 -26.12 -26.74 12.01
C PRO A 959 -26.22 -25.74 13.17
N ASP A 960 -25.10 -25.46 13.84
CA ASP A 960 -25.02 -24.47 14.93
C ASP A 960 -25.71 -23.15 14.54
N ALA A 961 -26.55 -22.61 15.44
CA ALA A 961 -27.18 -21.29 15.31
C ALA A 961 -26.17 -20.12 15.20
N THR A 962 -24.87 -20.40 15.34
CA THR A 962 -23.80 -19.40 15.44
C THR A 962 -23.42 -18.74 14.11
N LYS A 963 -23.90 -19.25 12.97
CA LYS A 963 -23.80 -18.54 11.67
C LYS A 963 -25.14 -17.88 11.30
N ALA A 964 -25.76 -17.20 12.26
CA ALA A 964 -26.81 -16.24 11.94
C ALA A 964 -26.35 -15.31 10.81
N VAL A 965 -27.23 -15.02 9.86
CA VAL A 965 -27.07 -13.93 8.89
C VAL A 965 -26.56 -12.72 9.66
N LYS A 966 -25.37 -12.22 9.31
CA LYS A 966 -24.79 -11.05 9.99
C LYS A 966 -25.77 -9.90 9.82
N THR A 967 -26.52 -9.60 10.88
CA THR A 967 -27.41 -8.44 10.91
C THR A 967 -26.54 -7.21 10.64
N PRO A 968 -26.94 -6.32 9.72
CA PRO A 968 -26.20 -5.11 9.44
C PRO A 968 -25.86 -4.37 10.74
N PRO A 969 -24.60 -3.97 10.95
CA PRO A 969 -24.12 -3.48 12.24
C PRO A 969 -24.79 -2.19 12.74
N PHE A 970 -25.50 -1.48 11.87
CA PHE A 970 -26.08 -0.15 12.14
C PHE A 970 -27.61 -0.15 12.17
N LEU A 971 -28.27 -1.31 12.03
CA LEU A 971 -29.72 -1.41 12.22
C LEU A 971 -30.09 -1.40 13.70
N VAL A 972 -31.30 -0.94 13.98
CA VAL A 972 -31.89 -1.01 15.32
C VAL A 972 -31.94 -2.49 15.73
N PRO A 973 -31.28 -2.89 16.83
CA PRO A 973 -31.31 -4.27 17.29
C PRO A 973 -32.74 -4.67 17.66
N ASN A 974 -33.09 -5.94 17.42
CA ASN A 974 -34.32 -6.48 17.97
C ASN A 974 -34.11 -6.78 19.46
N TRP A 975 -34.49 -5.85 20.34
CA TRP A 975 -34.34 -6.00 21.79
C TRP A 975 -35.42 -6.91 22.37
N GLY A 976 -35.05 -8.07 22.93
CA GLY A 976 -35.97 -8.89 23.73
C GLY A 976 -36.30 -8.26 25.08
N LEU A 977 -37.29 -8.77 25.81
CA LEU A 977 -37.58 -8.29 27.18
C LEU A 977 -36.49 -8.77 28.17
N PRO A 978 -36.04 -7.91 29.11
CA PRO A 978 -35.13 -8.31 30.19
C PRO A 978 -35.82 -9.28 31.17
N GLY A 979 -35.01 -10.02 31.95
CA GLY A 979 -35.53 -10.90 33.01
C GLY A 979 -36.07 -10.11 34.21
N ARG A 980 -36.81 -10.77 35.11
CA ARG A 980 -37.26 -10.13 36.36
C ARG A 980 -36.10 -9.84 37.29
N LEU A 981 -36.22 -8.75 38.04
CA LEU A 981 -35.29 -8.33 39.07
C LEU A 981 -35.80 -8.73 40.47
N ASP A 982 -34.88 -9.09 41.36
CA ASP A 982 -35.17 -9.22 42.79
C ASP A 982 -35.03 -7.84 43.46
N PHE A 983 -36.07 -7.39 44.16
CA PHE A 983 -36.11 -6.07 44.80
C PHE A 983 -35.86 -6.16 46.31
N ASP A 984 -35.01 -5.27 46.83
CA ASP A 984 -34.94 -4.96 48.27
C ASP A 984 -35.79 -3.71 48.54
N LEU A 985 -36.85 -3.86 49.34
CA LEU A 985 -37.78 -2.79 49.68
C LEU A 985 -37.47 -2.14 51.03
N SER A 986 -36.35 -2.51 51.66
CA SER A 986 -35.94 -1.98 52.96
C SER A 986 -35.10 -0.70 52.83
N GLY A 987 -35.30 0.25 53.75
CA GLY A 987 -34.54 1.50 53.80
C GLY A 987 -35.17 2.69 53.08
N ALA A 988 -34.42 3.80 52.99
CA ALA A 988 -34.87 5.03 52.35
C ALA A 988 -34.75 4.93 50.81
N PRO A 989 -35.71 5.46 50.04
CA PRO A 989 -35.69 5.32 48.59
C PRO A 989 -34.53 6.10 47.96
N PHE A 990 -33.80 5.45 47.06
CA PHE A 990 -32.84 6.08 46.18
C PHE A 990 -33.59 6.88 45.12
N GLN A 991 -33.57 8.21 45.24
CA GLN A 991 -34.27 9.14 44.35
C GLN A 991 -33.29 10.04 43.58
N PRO A 992 -32.76 9.59 42.43
CA PRO A 992 -31.89 10.43 41.62
C PRO A 992 -32.69 11.48 40.84
N SER A 993 -32.18 12.71 40.79
CA SER A 993 -32.76 13.78 39.96
C SER A 993 -32.51 13.50 38.48
N LEU A 994 -33.56 13.53 37.66
CA LEU A 994 -33.50 13.47 36.20
C LEU A 994 -34.19 14.72 35.62
N GLU A 995 -33.50 15.46 34.76
CA GLU A 995 -34.07 16.62 34.09
C GLU A 995 -35.18 16.20 33.11
N ARG A 996 -36.13 17.11 32.82
CA ARG A 996 -37.21 16.82 31.86
C ARG A 996 -36.64 16.66 30.44
N PRO A 997 -37.17 15.72 29.63
CA PRO A 997 -36.76 15.56 28.25
C PRO A 997 -37.05 16.81 27.40
N PRO A 998 -36.22 17.08 26.37
CA PRO A 998 -36.58 18.04 25.32
C PRO A 998 -37.92 17.67 24.66
N ALA A 999 -38.68 18.67 24.22
CA ALA A 999 -39.99 18.47 23.58
C ALA A 999 -39.93 17.78 22.20
N VAL A 1000 -38.73 17.56 21.66
CA VAL A 1000 -38.47 16.96 20.36
C VAL A 1000 -38.31 15.44 20.50
N CYS A 1001 -38.92 14.68 19.59
CA CYS A 1001 -38.78 13.22 19.50
C CYS A 1001 -38.19 12.84 18.14
N MET A 1002 -37.41 11.77 18.10
CA MET A 1002 -36.83 11.22 16.87
C MET A 1002 -37.23 9.74 16.72
N SER A 1003 -37.59 9.33 15.50
CA SER A 1003 -37.77 7.92 15.19
C SER A 1003 -36.44 7.18 15.26
N LEU A 1004 -36.45 5.97 15.82
CA LEU A 1004 -35.28 5.09 15.87
C LEU A 1004 -35.01 4.45 14.50
N HIS A 1005 -36.06 4.25 13.70
CA HIS A 1005 -36.01 3.53 12.43
C HIS A 1005 -35.97 4.46 11.22
N ASP A 1006 -36.70 5.58 11.27
CA ASP A 1006 -36.94 6.44 10.12
C ASP A 1006 -36.28 7.82 10.23
N PRO A 1007 -35.95 8.45 9.09
CA PRO A 1007 -35.52 9.85 9.06
C PRO A 1007 -36.52 10.79 9.74
N THR A 1008 -36.04 11.63 10.66
CA THR A 1008 -36.87 12.63 11.35
C THR A 1008 -36.29 14.02 11.14
N SER A 1009 -37.06 14.93 10.53
CA SER A 1009 -36.57 16.29 10.30
C SER A 1009 -36.73 17.16 11.54
N VAL A 1010 -35.60 17.43 12.19
CA VAL A 1010 -35.50 18.28 13.38
C VAL A 1010 -34.27 19.17 13.27
N SER A 1011 -34.19 20.22 14.09
CA SER A 1011 -32.97 21.02 14.15
C SER A 1011 -31.83 20.18 14.74
N LEU A 1012 -30.61 20.37 14.22
CA LEU A 1012 -29.43 19.66 14.75
C LEU A 1012 -29.17 20.01 16.22
N ARG A 1013 -29.55 21.21 16.66
CA ARG A 1013 -29.45 21.63 18.07
C ARG A 1013 -30.35 20.78 18.95
N ASP A 1014 -31.60 20.59 18.54
CA ASP A 1014 -32.58 19.82 19.32
C ASP A 1014 -32.26 18.32 19.30
N ALA A 1015 -31.82 17.78 18.16
CA ALA A 1015 -31.35 16.40 18.06
C ALA A 1015 -30.18 16.13 19.02
N ASN A 1016 -29.19 17.03 19.08
CA ASN A 1016 -28.07 16.90 20.02
C ASN A 1016 -28.50 17.02 21.48
N ALA A 1017 -29.47 17.90 21.78
CA ALA A 1017 -30.03 18.03 23.11
C ALA A 1017 -30.74 16.73 23.54
N LEU A 1018 -31.54 16.13 22.65
CA LEU A 1018 -32.22 14.87 22.89
C LEU A 1018 -31.24 13.73 23.13
N VAL A 1019 -30.20 13.59 22.30
CA VAL A 1019 -29.17 12.53 22.47
C VAL A 1019 -28.41 12.70 23.79
N THR A 1020 -28.00 13.93 24.11
CA THR A 1020 -27.27 14.21 25.36
C THR A 1020 -28.12 13.88 26.59
N TRP A 1021 -29.39 14.28 26.56
CA TRP A 1021 -30.34 13.93 27.61
C TRP A 1021 -30.58 12.41 27.68
N ALA A 1022 -30.73 11.73 26.54
CA ALA A 1022 -30.96 10.29 26.48
C ALA A 1022 -29.77 9.47 27.03
N GLU A 1023 -28.53 9.86 26.73
CA GLU A 1023 -27.31 9.24 27.30
C GLU A 1023 -27.29 9.36 28.84
N ALA A 1024 -27.64 10.54 29.37
CA ALA A 1024 -27.73 10.77 30.81
C ALA A 1024 -28.87 9.97 31.45
N ALA A 1025 -30.07 9.98 30.83
CA ALA A 1025 -31.23 9.24 31.30
C ALA A 1025 -30.97 7.73 31.32
N CYS A 1026 -30.39 7.16 30.27
CA CYS A 1026 -30.01 5.74 30.23
C CYS A 1026 -29.03 5.38 31.37
N THR A 1027 -28.06 6.24 31.66
CA THR A 1027 -27.12 6.02 32.76
C THR A 1027 -27.81 6.03 34.13
N VAL A 1028 -28.74 6.97 34.34
CA VAL A 1028 -29.54 7.04 35.58
C VAL A 1028 -30.40 5.79 35.73
N VAL A 1029 -31.10 5.36 34.69
CA VAL A 1029 -31.97 4.17 34.73
C VAL A 1029 -31.16 2.88 34.99
N ALA A 1030 -30.01 2.70 34.34
CA ALA A 1030 -29.15 1.56 34.60
C ALA A 1030 -28.68 1.51 36.08
N ARG A 1031 -28.34 2.67 36.65
CA ARG A 1031 -27.98 2.79 38.07
C ARG A 1031 -29.17 2.49 38.99
N CYS A 1032 -30.37 2.93 38.62
CA CYS A 1032 -31.61 2.60 39.34
C CYS A 1032 -31.87 1.09 39.36
N ALA A 1033 -31.73 0.41 38.22
CA ALA A 1033 -31.89 -1.04 38.14
C ALA A 1033 -30.88 -1.78 39.03
N ALA A 1034 -29.61 -1.37 39.05
CA ALA A 1034 -28.60 -1.95 39.93
C ALA A 1034 -28.90 -1.68 41.42
N LYS A 1035 -29.37 -0.46 41.77
CA LYS A 1035 -29.69 -0.08 43.15
C LYS A 1035 -30.97 -0.71 43.69
N ALA A 1036 -31.90 -1.11 42.84
CA ALA A 1036 -33.14 -1.74 43.25
C ALA A 1036 -32.95 -3.10 43.97
N GLN A 1037 -31.77 -3.72 43.83
CA GLN A 1037 -31.36 -4.91 44.60
C GLN A 1037 -30.86 -4.58 46.03
N GLU A 1038 -30.59 -3.30 46.33
CA GLU A 1038 -30.04 -2.83 47.62
C GLU A 1038 -31.01 -1.94 48.41
N GLY A 1039 -32.11 -1.50 47.81
CA GLY A 1039 -33.12 -0.65 48.45
C GLY A 1039 -34.15 -0.09 47.45
N PRO A 1040 -35.24 0.55 47.94
CA PRO A 1040 -36.30 1.05 47.08
C PRO A 1040 -35.80 2.20 46.18
N VAL A 1041 -36.38 2.35 44.99
CA VAL A 1041 -36.00 3.37 44.00
C VAL A 1041 -37.22 4.15 43.56
N LEU A 1042 -37.07 5.47 43.38
CA LEU A 1042 -38.10 6.36 42.85
C LEU A 1042 -37.47 7.34 41.86
N VAL A 1043 -38.04 7.49 40.66
CA VAL A 1043 -37.60 8.48 39.68
C VAL A 1043 -38.79 9.23 39.14
N ASP A 1044 -38.79 10.55 39.26
CA ASP A 1044 -39.82 11.44 38.72
C ASP A 1044 -39.29 12.14 37.46
N CYS A 1045 -39.86 11.80 36.31
CA CYS A 1045 -39.53 12.41 35.01
C CYS A 1045 -40.71 12.34 34.02
N LEU A 1046 -41.51 13.40 33.97
CA LEU A 1046 -42.62 13.52 33.02
C LEU A 1046 -42.12 13.49 31.56
N GLY A 1047 -42.75 12.65 30.73
CA GLY A 1047 -42.44 12.54 29.29
C GLY A 1047 -41.29 11.56 28.94
N LEU A 1048 -40.78 10.83 29.93
CA LEU A 1048 -39.71 9.83 29.75
C LEU A 1048 -40.03 8.80 28.65
N TRP A 1049 -41.25 8.23 28.69
CA TRP A 1049 -41.68 7.18 27.76
C TRP A 1049 -41.78 7.67 26.31
N LYS A 1050 -42.17 8.92 26.10
CA LYS A 1050 -42.27 9.52 24.76
C LYS A 1050 -40.89 9.75 24.14
N ALA A 1051 -39.91 10.12 24.96
CA ALA A 1051 -38.54 10.35 24.51
C ALA A 1051 -37.75 9.05 24.31
N LEU A 1052 -38.04 7.99 25.10
CA LEU A 1052 -37.42 6.67 25.02
C LEU A 1052 -38.48 5.55 24.97
N PRO A 1053 -39.12 5.29 23.81
CA PRO A 1053 -40.27 4.40 23.71
C PRO A 1053 -40.07 2.96 24.24
N PRO A 1054 -38.94 2.28 24.00
CA PRO A 1054 -38.75 0.90 24.49
C PRO A 1054 -38.63 0.77 26.01
N LEU A 1055 -38.42 1.88 26.72
CA LEU A 1055 -38.01 1.86 28.13
C LEU A 1055 -39.12 1.36 29.06
N GLN A 1056 -40.37 1.72 28.76
CA GLN A 1056 -41.52 1.37 29.61
C GLN A 1056 -41.67 -0.15 29.72
N SER A 1057 -41.70 -0.85 28.58
CA SER A 1057 -41.86 -2.31 28.55
C SER A 1057 -40.68 -3.05 29.17
N TRP A 1058 -39.45 -2.50 29.10
CA TRP A 1058 -38.28 -3.08 29.76
C TRP A 1058 -38.36 -2.98 31.29
N LEU A 1059 -38.78 -1.83 31.82
CA LEU A 1059 -38.90 -1.63 33.27
C LEU A 1059 -40.08 -2.40 33.87
N GLU A 1060 -41.20 -2.48 33.17
CA GLU A 1060 -42.34 -3.33 33.56
C GLU A 1060 -41.95 -4.82 33.58
N ALA A 1061 -41.17 -5.30 32.60
CA ALA A 1061 -40.67 -6.67 32.58
C ALA A 1061 -39.70 -6.98 33.74
N LEU A 1062 -38.88 -6.01 34.14
CA LEU A 1062 -38.02 -6.11 35.33
C LEU A 1062 -38.82 -6.14 36.63
N GLY A 1063 -40.05 -5.58 36.67
CA GLY A 1063 -40.94 -5.55 37.83
C GLY A 1063 -41.10 -4.18 38.49
N PHE A 1064 -40.66 -3.08 37.86
CA PHE A 1064 -40.92 -1.72 38.33
C PHE A 1064 -42.37 -1.31 38.06
N ALA A 1065 -42.94 -0.48 38.94
CA ALA A 1065 -44.21 0.20 38.69
C ALA A 1065 -43.96 1.47 37.86
N CYS A 1066 -44.48 1.50 36.64
CA CYS A 1066 -44.34 2.64 35.71
C CYS A 1066 -45.61 3.49 35.70
N GLU A 1067 -45.45 4.80 35.89
CA GLU A 1067 -46.51 5.82 35.86
C GLU A 1067 -46.15 6.92 34.86
N GLU A 1068 -47.10 7.81 34.52
CA GLU A 1068 -46.82 8.92 33.59
C GLU A 1068 -45.78 9.91 34.17
N SER A 1069 -45.74 10.04 35.50
CA SER A 1069 -44.79 10.86 36.25
C SER A 1069 -43.39 10.26 36.33
N GLY A 1070 -43.20 8.96 36.08
CA GLY A 1070 -41.91 8.28 36.23
C GLY A 1070 -42.04 6.81 36.62
N PHE A 1071 -41.09 6.26 37.37
CA PHE A 1071 -41.13 4.84 37.79
C PHE A 1071 -40.62 4.64 39.22
N ARG A 1072 -41.09 3.59 39.88
CA ARG A 1072 -40.69 3.21 41.26
C ARG A 1072 -40.59 1.70 41.47
N SER A 1073 -39.89 1.28 42.51
CA SER A 1073 -39.89 -0.11 42.98
C SER A 1073 -41.32 -0.58 43.28
N PRO A 1074 -41.63 -1.89 43.11
CA PRO A 1074 -42.92 -2.44 43.49
C PRO A 1074 -43.19 -2.20 44.98
N GLY A 1075 -44.44 -1.87 45.30
CA GLY A 1075 -44.87 -1.47 46.64
C GLY A 1075 -44.97 -2.61 47.64
#